data_AF-Q2J8N2-F1
#
_entry.id   AF-Q2J8N2-F1
#
_cell.length_a   1.000
_cell.length_b   1.000
_cell.length_c   1.000
_cell.angle_alpha   90.00
_cell.angle_beta   90.00
_cell.angle_gamma   90.00
#
_symmetry.space_group_name_H-M   'P 1'
#
loop_
_entity.id
_entity.type
_entity.pdbx_description
1 polymer ?
#
loop_
_entity_poly.entity_id
_entity_poly.type
_entity_poly.pdbx_seq_one_letter_code
_entity_poly.pdbx_strand_id
1 'polypeptide(L)'
;MAPVAVMIAWVSGDAVSYQLGIDLGSANTIVGVADGGWPRVLELSGQRRLPSVIYAAPAGGLQFARSADRRSLVDPERAATDLLRPLGDSGPVLLGGAAYSREGLIARLVSYLVTAATEQLGSEPDQVVVTFPTFWSAARREVFADAVSQLSDVTVPVAAFPAADAIGTLLSHGSSTQTVELVGWYDFGAGFLDTGILSFSPFGFQLLGLAAGLRHGAGLELDELLVDRVLTGAGVERAALDRSDPMIRTALGRLRRECAQAKEILSGEDEVDVPVSLPGADTFVTLSRAELETLIGPIVDDTIMTFRRALRSVPVTSAELSRILLSGGISHLPLVARRLRETFSGIGRIDHGSDADVAMGAALLAADLADRFGAVGAGSAPGAPGAPGVPGVPGVPGVPGAPAAFGAVGAVTAGGFGASGEVGDAQEPSAQEPSDVTAVIRPPDAADLVSRPPFLSGPRGLSGPRGFAGAAGPAGIRGVPEADGVTAAATVLSGPDGSAPHGLGAGDDTMISSGGAADSPPPGIVVGGPGPSDTSGHRIPPGLMTVGADRDHVLLGQPGKLDLPSDFSTGGVGGPHGASAGDGRGIFGSRRAAVVAAIVVVLFLALGTTFAVVLTGRDSGAGSGADAVAAPAVTASPAPSATGPTGPPASAANLVRVAGSSEVAPITETAYNEFRQVQRNVTVSIESTTTEDGFAALCSGKADIADASFELNPGFIKNPDCEKKVVGFEVAHHTLPIVVNPRNTWLHCLTLQQVKQVWGAGSAVTRWSQIDPSFPDEPITFVGPPRGSVQAQVFNATISDASDRSRDYRQTDLSGVANDVAADRSAIGYLDFPTYETFGTKLRGVEINNGDGCVAPNAVSVGTGLYLPLCKPLFVYARTDALRRPATAAFLRYYLANGRKIAFDAHYVPRNDDTVGENVAKLASLTAGVGPVPA
;
A
#
# COMPACT_ATOMS: atom_id res chain seq x y z
N MET A 1 -19.99 -63.61 30.84
CA MET A 1 -20.34 -62.54 29.88
C MET A 1 -20.03 -61.22 30.54
N ALA A 2 -19.39 -60.29 29.83
CA ALA A 2 -19.13 -58.92 30.26
C ALA A 2 -19.31 -58.01 29.04
N PRO A 3 -19.75 -56.74 29.21
CA PRO A 3 -19.95 -55.83 28.09
C PRO A 3 -18.60 -55.43 27.47
N VAL A 4 -18.60 -55.22 26.15
CA VAL A 4 -17.39 -54.87 25.38
C VAL A 4 -17.07 -53.39 25.57
N ALA A 5 -15.83 -53.09 25.96
CA ALA A 5 -15.30 -51.73 25.92
C ALA A 5 -14.94 -51.35 24.47
N VAL A 6 -15.58 -50.31 23.94
CA VAL A 6 -15.16 -49.68 22.68
C VAL A 6 -14.03 -48.71 23.00
N MET A 7 -12.80 -49.08 22.64
CA MET A 7 -11.71 -48.09 22.57
C MET A 7 -12.00 -47.13 21.42
N ILE A 8 -12.37 -45.89 21.74
CA ILE A 8 -12.24 -44.80 20.79
C ILE A 8 -10.74 -44.51 20.70
N ALA A 9 -10.12 -44.90 19.59
CA ALA A 9 -8.76 -44.47 19.29
C ALA A 9 -8.76 -42.94 19.16
N TRP A 10 -7.97 -42.26 19.98
CA TRP A 10 -7.63 -40.88 19.72
C TRP A 10 -6.81 -40.84 18.44
N VAL A 11 -7.45 -40.42 17.35
CA VAL A 11 -6.71 -39.80 16.25
C VAL A 11 -6.02 -38.60 16.87
N SER A 12 -4.69 -38.56 16.80
CA SER A 12 -3.92 -37.37 17.15
C SER A 12 -4.46 -36.22 16.30
N GLY A 13 -5.06 -35.21 16.94
CA GLY A 13 -5.50 -34.02 16.24
C GLY A 13 -4.28 -33.36 15.61
N ASP A 14 -4.27 -33.26 14.28
CA ASP A 14 -3.24 -32.49 13.57
C ASP A 14 -3.24 -31.06 14.13
N ALA A 15 -2.05 -30.53 14.42
CA ALA A 15 -1.92 -29.18 14.94
C ALA A 15 -2.51 -28.20 13.90
N VAL A 16 -3.49 -27.40 14.32
CA VAL A 16 -4.11 -26.43 13.42
C VAL A 16 -3.10 -25.31 13.18
N SER A 17 -2.47 -25.35 12.01
CA SER A 17 -1.72 -24.23 11.46
C SER A 17 -2.68 -23.06 11.26
N TYR A 18 -2.32 -21.90 11.81
CA TYR A 18 -3.10 -20.68 11.68
C TYR A 18 -2.18 -19.46 11.79
N GLN A 19 -2.61 -18.36 11.19
CA GLN A 19 -1.86 -17.10 11.17
C GLN A 19 -2.75 -15.97 11.68
N LEU A 20 -2.13 -15.03 12.42
CA LEU A 20 -2.84 -14.07 13.25
C LEU A 20 -2.67 -12.64 12.71
N GLY A 21 -3.77 -11.98 12.39
CA GLY A 21 -3.80 -10.55 12.10
C GLY A 21 -4.25 -9.76 13.32
N ILE A 22 -3.54 -8.70 13.68
CA ILE A 22 -3.92 -7.80 14.77
C ILE A 22 -4.06 -6.40 14.18
N ASP A 23 -5.30 -5.92 14.07
CA ASP A 23 -5.56 -4.51 13.82
C ASP A 23 -5.52 -3.74 15.14
N LEU A 24 -4.47 -2.94 15.32
CA LEU A 24 -4.20 -2.21 16.54
C LEU A 24 -4.63 -0.75 16.37
N GLY A 25 -5.83 -0.40 16.85
CA GLY A 25 -6.38 0.95 16.80
C GLY A 25 -6.29 1.72 18.13
N SER A 26 -6.46 3.04 18.09
CA SER A 26 -6.32 3.93 19.27
C SER A 26 -7.35 3.68 20.39
N ALA A 27 -8.54 3.17 20.07
CA ALA A 27 -9.62 2.92 21.03
C ALA A 27 -10.08 1.46 21.08
N ASN A 28 -10.06 0.76 19.95
CA ASN A 28 -10.36 -0.66 19.84
C ASN A 28 -9.23 -1.38 19.08
N THR A 29 -9.03 -2.64 19.40
CA THR A 29 -8.15 -3.61 18.75
C THR A 29 -9.01 -4.78 18.26
N ILE A 30 -8.73 -5.30 17.06
CA ILE A 30 -9.46 -6.44 16.49
C ILE A 30 -8.45 -7.51 16.08
N VAL A 31 -8.76 -8.77 16.35
CA VAL A 31 -7.92 -9.92 16.00
C VAL A 31 -8.60 -10.73 14.91
N GLY A 32 -7.91 -10.91 13.78
CA GLY A 32 -8.28 -11.80 12.69
C GLY A 32 -7.44 -13.08 12.73
N VAL A 33 -7.99 -14.17 12.22
CA VAL A 33 -7.28 -15.44 12.03
C VAL A 33 -7.56 -15.99 10.63
N ALA A 34 -6.51 -16.52 10.01
CA ALA A 34 -6.56 -17.32 8.79
C ALA A 34 -6.09 -18.74 9.13
N ASP A 35 -6.82 -19.75 8.65
CA ASP A 35 -6.65 -21.18 8.96
C ASP A 35 -6.78 -22.03 7.69
N GLY A 36 -6.25 -21.49 6.58
CA GLY A 36 -6.44 -22.03 5.21
C GLY A 36 -7.81 -21.73 4.58
N GLY A 37 -8.75 -21.19 5.36
CA GLY A 37 -10.03 -20.67 4.87
C GLY A 37 -10.03 -19.16 4.58
N TRP A 38 -11.22 -18.62 4.29
CA TRP A 38 -11.43 -17.16 4.29
C TRP A 38 -11.25 -16.62 5.72
N PRO A 39 -10.52 -15.50 5.92
CA PRO A 39 -10.20 -15.00 7.25
C PRO A 39 -11.45 -14.61 8.05
N ARG A 40 -11.35 -14.73 9.38
CA ARG A 40 -12.45 -14.50 10.32
C ARG A 40 -11.96 -13.76 11.56
N VAL A 41 -12.84 -13.01 12.22
CA VAL A 41 -12.54 -12.41 13.53
C VAL A 41 -12.42 -13.51 14.59
N LEU A 42 -11.36 -13.45 15.39
CA LEU A 42 -11.17 -14.27 16.59
C LEU A 42 -11.77 -13.56 17.80
N GLU A 43 -12.87 -14.08 18.33
CA GLU A 43 -13.55 -13.50 19.49
C GLU A 43 -12.84 -13.87 20.80
N LEU A 44 -11.86 -13.06 21.21
CA LEU A 44 -11.16 -13.22 22.49
C LEU A 44 -12.05 -12.75 23.66
N SER A 45 -12.16 -13.57 24.70
CA SER A 45 -13.06 -13.31 25.86
C SER A 45 -14.52 -13.04 25.48
N GLY A 46 -14.99 -13.45 24.29
CA GLY A 46 -16.30 -13.07 23.77
C GLY A 46 -16.40 -11.57 23.46
N GLN A 47 -15.42 -11.03 22.72
CA GLN A 47 -15.48 -9.71 22.06
C GLN A 47 -14.86 -9.78 20.67
N ARG A 48 -15.52 -9.16 19.68
CA ARG A 48 -14.93 -8.86 18.36
C ARG A 48 -14.04 -7.62 18.38
N ARG A 49 -14.48 -6.58 19.08
CA ARG A 49 -13.74 -5.33 19.32
C ARG A 49 -13.28 -5.31 20.78
N LEU A 50 -11.97 -5.34 20.99
CA LEU A 50 -11.34 -5.34 22.32
C LEU A 50 -10.90 -3.91 22.65
N PRO A 51 -11.21 -3.34 23.83
CA PRO A 51 -10.75 -2.00 24.17
C PRO A 51 -9.23 -1.88 24.17
N SER A 52 -8.68 -0.86 23.51
CA SER A 52 -7.23 -0.56 23.47
C SER A 52 -6.76 0.12 24.76
N VAL A 53 -7.01 -0.57 25.89
CA VAL A 53 -6.79 -0.09 27.25
C VAL A 53 -5.85 -1.05 27.97
N ILE A 54 -4.85 -0.49 28.66
CA ILE A 54 -3.93 -1.24 29.52
C ILE A 54 -4.02 -0.65 30.92
N TYR A 55 -4.22 -1.48 31.94
CA TYR A 55 -4.36 -1.05 33.34
C TYR A 55 -3.28 -1.70 34.20
N ALA A 56 -2.44 -0.90 34.85
CA ALA A 56 -1.53 -1.38 35.88
C ALA A 56 -2.34 -1.69 37.16
N ALA A 57 -2.26 -2.92 37.66
CA ALA A 57 -3.00 -3.29 38.87
C ALA A 57 -2.25 -2.82 40.15
N PRO A 58 -2.96 -2.46 41.25
CA PRO A 58 -2.31 -2.01 42.49
C PRO A 58 -1.41 -3.07 43.13
N ALA A 59 -1.72 -4.36 42.96
CA ALA A 59 -0.91 -5.49 43.40
C ALA A 59 0.27 -5.83 42.45
N GLY A 60 0.54 -4.99 41.45
CA GLY A 60 1.51 -5.26 40.39
C GLY A 60 0.91 -5.98 39.18
N GLY A 61 1.67 -6.03 38.09
CA GLY A 61 1.25 -6.57 36.80
C GLY A 61 0.40 -5.62 35.95
N LEU A 62 0.32 -5.93 34.66
CA LEU A 62 -0.55 -5.25 33.69
C LEU A 62 -1.78 -6.09 33.39
N GLN A 63 -2.88 -5.43 33.07
CA GLN A 63 -4.12 -6.02 32.58
C GLN A 63 -4.50 -5.33 31.27
N PHE A 64 -5.29 -6.01 30.44
CA PHE A 64 -5.57 -5.60 29.06
C PHE A 64 -7.07 -5.73 28.73
N ALA A 65 -7.50 -5.15 27.60
CA ALA A 65 -8.84 -5.28 27.03
C ALA A 65 -9.97 -5.05 28.06
N ARG A 66 -11.04 -5.86 28.04
CA ARG A 66 -12.20 -5.76 28.94
C ARG A 66 -11.84 -5.66 30.42
N SER A 67 -10.76 -6.32 30.85
CA SER A 67 -10.35 -6.35 32.26
C SER A 67 -9.70 -5.02 32.68
N ALA A 68 -8.88 -4.43 31.82
CA ALA A 68 -8.33 -3.10 32.02
C ALA A 68 -9.42 -2.03 31.94
N ASP A 69 -10.24 -2.11 30.90
CA ASP A 69 -11.34 -1.18 30.63
C ASP A 69 -12.35 -1.08 31.78
N ARG A 70 -12.70 -2.20 32.43
CA ARG A 70 -13.58 -2.19 33.61
C ARG A 70 -12.94 -1.52 34.83
N ARG A 71 -11.61 -1.48 34.95
CA ARG A 71 -10.90 -0.86 36.08
C ARG A 71 -10.54 0.60 35.83
N SER A 72 -10.27 1.00 34.58
CA SER A 72 -10.00 2.39 34.22
C SER A 72 -11.15 3.36 34.54
N LEU A 73 -12.38 2.86 34.71
CA LEU A 73 -13.51 3.64 35.24
C LEU A 73 -13.37 4.06 36.70
N VAL A 74 -12.78 3.20 37.53
CA VAL A 74 -12.65 3.39 38.99
C VAL A 74 -11.36 4.13 39.31
N ASP A 75 -10.33 3.92 38.48
CA ASP A 75 -8.96 4.35 38.72
C ASP A 75 -8.27 4.74 37.40
N PRO A 76 -8.59 5.92 36.82
CA PRO A 76 -8.09 6.31 35.50
C PRO A 76 -6.57 6.52 35.45
N GLU A 77 -5.94 6.92 36.57
CA GLU A 77 -4.49 7.22 36.65
C GLU A 77 -3.57 6.00 36.54
N ARG A 78 -4.13 4.80 36.58
CA ARG A 78 -3.40 3.55 36.35
C ARG A 78 -3.71 2.94 34.98
N ALA A 79 -4.45 3.65 34.13
CA ALA A 79 -4.81 3.22 32.78
C ALA A 79 -4.08 3.99 31.67
N ALA A 80 -3.54 3.27 30.69
CA ALA A 80 -3.14 3.81 29.40
C ALA A 80 -4.25 3.58 28.37
N THR A 81 -4.50 4.59 27.54
CA THR A 81 -5.37 4.55 26.36
C THR A 81 -4.64 5.24 25.21
N ASP A 82 -5.01 4.97 23.95
CA ASP A 82 -4.50 5.71 22.78
C ASP A 82 -2.95 5.77 22.71
N LEU A 83 -2.31 4.60 22.74
CA LEU A 83 -0.85 4.48 22.70
C LEU A 83 -0.23 4.86 21.33
N LEU A 84 -1.04 4.93 20.28
CA LEU A 84 -0.59 5.03 18.88
C LEU A 84 -0.42 6.47 18.40
N ARG A 85 -1.37 7.37 18.70
CA ARG A 85 -1.22 8.80 18.35
C ARG A 85 0.10 9.37 18.84
N PRO A 86 0.52 9.19 20.12
CA PRO A 86 1.76 9.73 20.67
C PRO A 86 2.98 8.79 20.54
N LEU A 87 2.95 7.76 19.68
CA LEU A 87 4.09 6.85 19.52
C LEU A 87 5.33 7.58 18.99
N GLY A 88 6.49 7.37 19.61
CA GLY A 88 7.72 8.13 19.29
C GLY A 88 7.70 9.61 19.72
N ASP A 89 6.65 10.09 20.39
CA ASP A 89 6.68 11.37 21.10
C ASP A 89 7.41 11.17 22.45
N SER A 90 8.29 12.09 22.86
CA SER A 90 9.20 11.90 24.00
C SER A 90 8.52 11.79 25.38
N GLY A 91 9.12 10.99 26.27
CA GLY A 91 8.76 10.91 27.70
C GLY A 91 7.80 9.75 28.04
N PRO A 92 7.88 9.18 29.26
CA PRO A 92 7.18 7.95 29.63
C PRO A 92 5.68 8.15 29.81
N VAL A 93 4.93 7.04 29.74
CA VAL A 93 3.57 6.94 30.28
C VAL A 93 3.67 6.63 31.77
N LEU A 94 3.02 7.44 32.61
CA LEU A 94 2.95 7.19 34.05
C LEU A 94 1.65 6.45 34.38
N LEU A 95 1.74 5.24 34.93
CA LEU A 95 0.60 4.45 35.38
C LEU A 95 0.74 4.18 36.88
N GLY A 96 -0.07 4.86 37.69
CA GLY A 96 -0.03 4.71 39.15
C GLY A 96 1.30 5.06 39.80
N GLY A 97 2.02 6.03 39.23
CA GLY A 97 3.35 6.47 39.66
C GLY A 97 4.53 5.69 39.05
N ALA A 98 4.29 4.55 38.41
CA ALA A 98 5.34 3.81 37.69
C ALA A 98 5.45 4.29 36.23
N ALA A 99 6.69 4.38 35.72
CA ALA A 99 6.99 4.88 34.38
C ALA A 99 7.19 3.73 33.37
N TYR A 100 6.52 3.83 32.22
CA TYR A 100 6.55 2.86 31.13
C TYR A 100 6.88 3.52 29.78
N SER A 101 7.52 2.80 28.86
CA SER A 101 7.61 3.17 27.44
C SER A 101 6.29 2.85 26.72
N ARG A 102 5.94 3.60 25.67
CA ARG A 102 4.74 3.32 24.86
C ARG A 102 4.93 2.03 24.05
N GLU A 103 6.15 1.87 23.58
CA GLU A 103 6.71 0.76 22.84
C GLU A 103 6.58 -0.53 23.65
N GLY A 104 7.00 -0.53 24.92
CA GLY A 104 6.87 -1.68 25.82
C GLY A 104 5.41 -1.98 26.23
N LEU A 105 4.57 -0.96 26.34
CA LEU A 105 3.12 -1.14 26.58
C LEU A 105 2.43 -1.78 25.36
N ILE A 106 2.74 -1.33 24.15
CA ILE A 106 2.27 -1.94 22.88
C ILE A 106 2.76 -3.39 22.78
N ALA A 107 4.06 -3.65 22.99
CA ALA A 107 4.62 -5.00 22.94
C ALA A 107 3.89 -5.95 23.90
N ARG A 108 3.65 -5.54 25.15
CA ARG A 108 2.93 -6.35 26.15
C ARG A 108 1.45 -6.57 25.80
N LEU A 109 0.79 -5.62 25.13
CA LEU A 109 -0.56 -5.81 24.60
C LEU A 109 -0.57 -6.82 23.44
N VAL A 110 0.38 -6.75 22.52
CA VAL A 110 0.53 -7.74 21.44
C VAL A 110 0.82 -9.14 22.00
N SER A 111 1.77 -9.27 22.95
CA SER A 111 2.03 -10.54 23.66
C SER A 111 0.75 -11.11 24.27
N TYR A 112 -0.03 -10.30 25.00
CA TYR A 112 -1.29 -10.73 25.61
C TYR A 112 -2.31 -11.24 24.57
N LEU A 113 -2.42 -10.59 23.41
CA LEU A 113 -3.34 -10.99 22.35
C LEU A 113 -2.91 -12.30 21.69
N VAL A 114 -1.60 -12.51 21.48
CA VAL A 114 -1.08 -13.79 20.95
C VAL A 114 -1.28 -14.91 21.98
N THR A 115 -0.93 -14.70 23.25
CA THR A 115 -1.17 -15.69 24.33
C THR A 115 -2.64 -16.06 24.43
N ALA A 116 -3.56 -15.08 24.42
CA ALA A 116 -4.99 -15.34 24.48
C ALA A 116 -5.52 -16.08 23.22
N ALA A 117 -4.92 -15.86 22.05
CA ALA A 117 -5.22 -16.64 20.85
C ALA A 117 -4.72 -18.10 20.99
N THR A 118 -3.48 -18.29 21.44
CA THR A 118 -2.86 -19.61 21.70
C THR A 118 -3.66 -20.42 22.72
N GLU A 119 -4.08 -19.81 23.84
CA GLU A 119 -4.93 -20.45 24.84
C GLU A 119 -6.31 -20.86 24.29
N GLN A 120 -6.87 -20.10 23.35
CA GLN A 120 -8.20 -20.32 22.78
C GLN A 120 -8.21 -21.29 21.58
N LEU A 121 -7.09 -21.42 20.86
CA LEU A 121 -6.96 -22.25 19.65
C LEU A 121 -6.13 -23.53 19.87
N GLY A 122 -5.29 -23.59 20.91
CA GLY A 122 -4.59 -24.81 21.35
C GLY A 122 -3.18 -25.01 20.76
N SER A 123 -2.75 -24.16 19.85
CA SER A 123 -1.41 -24.09 19.24
C SER A 123 -0.93 -22.64 19.19
N GLU A 124 0.37 -22.39 19.05
CA GLU A 124 0.87 -21.06 18.69
C GLU A 124 0.54 -20.78 17.20
N PRO A 125 0.30 -19.51 16.80
CA PRO A 125 0.25 -19.15 15.38
C PRO A 125 1.61 -19.35 14.71
N ASP A 126 1.62 -19.66 13.41
CA ASP A 126 2.87 -19.79 12.63
C ASP A 126 3.52 -18.42 12.34
N GLN A 127 2.69 -17.39 12.22
CA GLN A 127 3.07 -16.01 11.91
C GLN A 127 2.02 -15.04 12.48
N VAL A 128 2.48 -13.90 12.99
CA VAL A 128 1.65 -12.76 13.39
C VAL A 128 1.97 -11.55 12.51
N VAL A 129 0.94 -10.81 12.10
CA VAL A 129 1.06 -9.47 11.51
C VAL A 129 0.29 -8.46 12.36
N VAL A 130 0.94 -7.36 12.73
CA VAL A 130 0.32 -6.23 13.44
C VAL A 130 0.27 -5.01 12.51
N THR A 131 -0.87 -4.33 12.44
CA THR A 131 -1.05 -3.18 11.56
C THR A 131 -0.54 -1.87 12.17
N PHE A 132 -0.22 -0.90 11.31
CA PHE A 132 -0.02 0.49 11.68
C PHE A 132 -0.55 1.46 10.61
N PRO A 133 -0.83 2.73 10.96
CA PRO A 133 -1.29 3.73 9.99
C PRO A 133 -0.27 4.03 8.88
N THR A 134 -0.70 3.85 7.64
CA THR A 134 0.07 3.95 6.40
C THR A 134 0.75 5.31 6.23
N PHE A 135 0.05 6.39 6.59
CA PHE A 135 0.59 7.76 6.50
C PHE A 135 1.78 8.05 7.44
N TRP A 136 2.14 7.15 8.37
CA TRP A 136 3.27 7.37 9.29
C TRP A 136 4.61 7.52 8.57
N SER A 137 5.50 8.35 9.13
CA SER A 137 6.88 8.50 8.67
C SER A 137 7.71 7.26 8.95
N ALA A 138 8.75 7.02 8.14
CA ALA A 138 9.61 5.83 8.23
C ALA A 138 10.11 5.56 9.66
N ALA A 139 10.65 6.57 10.34
CA ALA A 139 11.12 6.46 11.73
C ALA A 139 10.04 6.03 12.74
N ARG A 140 8.77 6.38 12.53
CA ARG A 140 7.67 5.90 13.41
C ARG A 140 7.28 4.46 13.08
N ARG A 141 7.35 4.04 11.81
CA ARG A 141 7.17 2.64 11.40
C ARG A 141 8.26 1.76 11.97
N GLU A 142 9.51 2.23 11.95
CA GLU A 142 10.70 1.59 12.53
C GLU A 142 10.54 1.38 14.04
N VAL A 143 10.25 2.44 14.80
CA VAL A 143 9.95 2.35 16.25
C VAL A 143 8.80 1.39 16.57
N PHE A 144 7.77 1.33 15.73
CA PHE A 144 6.66 0.38 15.91
C PHE A 144 7.06 -1.06 15.60
N ALA A 145 7.79 -1.28 14.50
CA ALA A 145 8.28 -2.60 14.09
C ALA A 145 9.27 -3.19 15.11
N ASP A 146 10.18 -2.37 15.64
CA ASP A 146 11.08 -2.77 16.74
C ASP A 146 10.27 -3.14 18.01
N ALA A 147 9.25 -2.36 18.35
CA ALA A 147 8.40 -2.62 19.51
C ALA A 147 7.62 -3.95 19.41
N VAL A 148 7.04 -4.26 18.25
CA VAL A 148 6.23 -5.50 18.09
C VAL A 148 7.06 -6.74 17.73
N SER A 149 8.30 -6.58 17.23
CA SER A 149 9.20 -7.72 16.98
C SER A 149 9.97 -8.17 18.23
N GLN A 150 10.14 -7.30 19.24
CA GLN A 150 10.86 -7.59 20.49
C GLN A 150 9.91 -8.05 21.62
N LEU A 151 9.00 -8.99 21.31
CA LEU A 151 8.12 -9.57 22.33
C LEU A 151 8.94 -10.39 23.35
N SER A 152 8.75 -10.11 24.64
CA SER A 152 9.56 -10.72 25.70
C SER A 152 9.11 -12.14 26.10
N ASP A 153 7.86 -12.48 25.81
CA ASP A 153 7.13 -13.61 26.43
C ASP A 153 6.60 -14.62 25.40
N VAL A 154 6.86 -14.42 24.10
CA VAL A 154 6.28 -15.17 22.97
C VAL A 154 7.35 -15.40 21.91
N THR A 155 7.43 -16.62 21.36
CA THR A 155 8.47 -17.05 20.39
C THR A 155 8.08 -16.95 18.92
N VAL A 156 6.83 -16.62 18.62
CA VAL A 156 6.26 -16.57 17.27
C VAL A 156 6.85 -15.41 16.44
N PRO A 157 7.13 -15.59 15.14
CA PRO A 157 7.48 -14.49 14.24
C PRO A 157 6.38 -13.41 14.19
N VAL A 158 6.74 -12.16 14.49
CA VAL A 158 5.86 -10.99 14.38
C VAL A 158 6.40 -10.01 13.35
N ALA A 159 5.55 -9.56 12.44
CA ALA A 159 5.86 -8.52 11.47
C ALA A 159 4.89 -7.34 11.58
N ALA A 160 5.36 -6.14 11.24
CA ALA A 160 4.56 -4.92 11.23
C ALA A 160 4.26 -4.50 9.78
N PHE A 161 2.99 -4.24 9.45
CA PHE A 161 2.57 -3.85 8.10
C PHE A 161 1.64 -2.61 8.08
N PRO A 162 1.65 -1.79 7.02
CA PRO A 162 0.68 -0.74 6.82
C PRO A 162 -0.77 -1.27 6.74
N ALA A 163 -1.71 -0.54 7.32
CA ALA A 163 -3.14 -0.85 7.22
C ALA A 163 -3.64 -0.88 5.75
N ALA A 164 -3.08 -0.05 4.86
CA ALA A 164 -3.34 -0.09 3.41
C ALA A 164 -2.97 -1.44 2.76
N ASP A 165 -1.90 -2.09 3.21
CA ASP A 165 -1.46 -3.38 2.68
C ASP A 165 -2.36 -4.51 3.20
N ALA A 166 -2.85 -4.40 4.44
CA ALA A 166 -3.81 -5.34 5.01
C ALA A 166 -5.17 -5.27 4.28
N ILE A 167 -5.79 -4.08 4.18
CA ILE A 167 -7.07 -3.93 3.48
C ILE A 167 -6.95 -4.28 1.99
N GLY A 168 -5.82 -3.94 1.35
CA GLY A 168 -5.52 -4.35 -0.02
C GLY A 168 -5.44 -5.87 -0.19
N THR A 169 -4.80 -6.58 0.75
CA THR A 169 -4.71 -8.04 0.71
C THR A 169 -6.08 -8.69 0.82
N LEU A 170 -6.94 -8.23 1.74
CA LEU A 170 -8.32 -8.73 1.87
C LEU A 170 -9.13 -8.49 0.59
N LEU A 171 -9.11 -7.27 0.06
CA LEU A 171 -9.87 -6.90 -1.13
C LEU A 171 -9.37 -7.66 -2.38
N SER A 172 -8.07 -7.91 -2.48
CA SER A 172 -7.48 -8.68 -3.58
C SER A 172 -7.77 -10.19 -3.49
N HIS A 173 -7.96 -10.73 -2.28
CA HIS A 173 -8.43 -12.12 -2.09
C HIS A 173 -9.94 -12.24 -2.33
N GLY A 174 -10.73 -11.23 -1.96
CA GLY A 174 -12.18 -11.21 -2.10
C GLY A 174 -12.70 -10.83 -3.49
N SER A 175 -11.84 -10.35 -4.39
CA SER A 175 -12.25 -9.82 -5.70
C SER A 175 -11.36 -10.32 -6.84
N SER A 176 -11.92 -11.14 -7.73
CA SER A 176 -11.27 -11.54 -8.98
C SER A 176 -11.34 -10.41 -10.01
N THR A 177 -10.65 -9.29 -9.77
CA THR A 177 -10.58 -8.18 -10.74
C THR A 177 -9.89 -8.64 -12.02
N GLN A 178 -10.59 -8.56 -13.16
CA GLN A 178 -10.07 -8.89 -14.50
C GLN A 178 -9.40 -7.68 -15.18
N THR A 179 -9.66 -6.49 -14.65
CA THR A 179 -9.24 -5.18 -15.16
C THR A 179 -8.60 -4.39 -14.02
N VAL A 180 -8.15 -3.16 -14.29
CA VAL A 180 -7.57 -2.31 -13.23
C VAL A 180 -8.69 -1.57 -12.51
N GLU A 181 -8.88 -1.84 -11.21
CA GLU A 181 -9.88 -1.16 -10.37
C GLU A 181 -9.20 -0.17 -9.41
N LEU A 182 -9.45 1.13 -9.60
CA LEU A 182 -8.98 2.17 -8.66
C LEU A 182 -9.99 2.37 -7.53
N VAL A 183 -9.53 2.33 -6.29
CA VAL A 183 -10.31 2.43 -5.05
C VAL A 183 -9.72 3.53 -4.18
N GLY A 184 -10.50 4.54 -3.85
CA GLY A 184 -10.12 5.48 -2.78
C GLY A 184 -10.33 4.80 -1.43
N TRP A 185 -9.27 4.52 -0.67
CA TRP A 185 -9.40 4.03 0.70
C TRP A 185 -9.40 5.20 1.68
N TYR A 186 -10.38 5.23 2.57
CA TYR A 186 -10.60 6.29 3.56
C TYR A 186 -10.95 5.62 4.89
N ASP A 187 -10.00 5.61 5.83
CA ASP A 187 -10.16 5.05 7.17
C ASP A 187 -10.20 6.17 8.21
N PHE A 188 -11.39 6.46 8.76
CA PHE A 188 -11.57 7.48 9.78
C PHE A 188 -11.94 6.83 11.10
N GLY A 189 -10.90 6.54 11.88
CA GLY A 189 -10.99 5.84 13.16
C GLY A 189 -11.07 6.76 14.38
N ALA A 190 -10.81 6.17 15.54
CA ALA A 190 -10.91 6.88 16.82
C ALA A 190 -9.76 7.87 17.09
N GLY A 191 -8.56 7.62 16.54
CA GLY A 191 -7.37 8.45 16.78
C GLY A 191 -6.75 9.09 15.53
N PHE A 192 -7.20 8.75 14.33
CA PHE A 192 -6.62 9.27 13.10
C PHE A 192 -7.54 9.08 11.90
N LEU A 193 -7.26 9.85 10.84
CA LEU A 193 -7.57 9.47 9.46
C LEU A 193 -6.31 8.86 8.85
N ASP A 194 -6.45 7.72 8.17
CA ASP A 194 -5.49 7.19 7.20
C ASP A 194 -6.19 7.04 5.84
N THR A 195 -5.51 7.37 4.75
CA THR A 195 -6.14 7.34 3.41
C THR A 195 -5.12 7.26 2.28
N GLY A 196 -5.47 6.55 1.21
CA GLY A 196 -4.67 6.39 0.01
C GLY A 196 -5.51 5.98 -1.19
N ILE A 197 -4.91 5.99 -2.37
CA ILE A 197 -5.55 5.43 -3.58
C ILE A 197 -4.96 4.04 -3.80
N LEU A 198 -5.78 3.00 -3.65
CA LEU A 198 -5.42 1.63 -3.95
C LEU A 198 -5.77 1.34 -5.42
N SER A 199 -4.91 0.56 -6.09
CA SER A 199 -5.19 0.01 -7.42
C SER A 199 -5.15 -1.51 -7.34
N PHE A 200 -6.22 -2.16 -7.82
CA PHE A 200 -6.35 -3.61 -7.91
C PHE A 200 -6.19 -4.07 -9.36
N SER A 201 -5.74 -5.30 -9.56
CA SER A 201 -5.51 -5.91 -10.87
C SER A 201 -5.54 -7.44 -10.78
N PRO A 202 -5.54 -8.17 -11.91
CA PRO A 202 -5.39 -9.63 -11.93
C PRO A 202 -4.10 -10.17 -11.26
N PHE A 203 -3.14 -9.29 -10.96
CA PHE A 203 -1.81 -9.62 -10.43
C PHE A 203 -1.64 -9.17 -8.97
N GLY A 204 -2.74 -8.78 -8.30
CA GLY A 204 -2.72 -8.20 -6.96
C GLY A 204 -2.95 -6.69 -6.97
N PHE A 205 -2.59 -6.03 -5.87
CA PHE A 205 -2.88 -4.62 -5.61
C PHE A 205 -1.62 -3.78 -5.34
N GLN A 206 -1.74 -2.46 -5.41
CA GLN A 206 -0.74 -1.51 -4.91
C GLN A 206 -1.41 -0.26 -4.32
N LEU A 207 -0.83 0.30 -3.26
CA LEU A 207 -1.00 1.72 -2.91
C LEU A 207 -0.30 2.60 -3.96
N LEU A 208 -1.04 3.54 -4.55
CA LEU A 208 -0.53 4.54 -5.49
C LEU A 208 -0.20 5.87 -4.81
N GLY A 209 0.92 6.47 -5.22
CA GLY A 209 1.34 7.80 -4.77
C GLY A 209 1.67 7.85 -3.27
N LEU A 210 1.16 8.88 -2.59
CA LEU A 210 1.38 9.11 -1.17
C LEU A 210 0.08 8.89 -0.38
N ALA A 211 0.14 7.95 0.58
CA ALA A 211 -0.82 7.93 1.67
C ALA A 211 -0.80 9.27 2.44
N ALA A 212 -1.96 9.70 2.90
CA ALA A 212 -2.15 10.92 3.66
C ALA A 212 -2.99 10.62 4.91
N GLY A 213 -2.83 11.43 5.95
CA GLY A 213 -3.60 11.25 7.18
C GLY A 213 -3.58 12.47 8.09
N LEU A 214 -4.33 12.34 9.18
CA LEU A 214 -4.46 13.33 10.26
C LEU A 214 -4.31 12.61 11.61
N ARG A 215 -3.51 13.19 12.52
CA ARG A 215 -3.32 12.70 13.92
C ARG A 215 -4.31 13.31 14.92
N HIS A 216 -5.13 14.25 14.49
CA HIS A 216 -5.90 15.16 15.33
C HIS A 216 -7.28 15.36 14.74
N GLY A 217 -8.28 15.58 15.60
CA GLY A 217 -9.68 15.67 15.19
C GLY A 217 -10.20 14.29 14.74
N ALA A 218 -10.22 13.34 15.66
CA ALA A 218 -10.76 12.00 15.42
C ALA A 218 -11.84 11.64 16.44
N GLY A 219 -12.30 10.39 16.43
CA GLY A 219 -13.39 9.94 17.30
C GLY A 219 -13.19 10.19 18.81
N LEU A 220 -11.94 10.27 19.30
CA LEU A 220 -11.60 10.53 20.70
C LEU A 220 -11.67 12.02 21.09
N GLU A 221 -11.27 12.95 20.21
CA GLU A 221 -11.51 14.38 20.46
C GLU A 221 -13.00 14.71 20.40
N LEU A 222 -13.76 14.03 19.54
CA LEU A 222 -15.19 14.21 19.46
C LEU A 222 -15.90 13.77 20.75
N ASP A 223 -15.43 12.73 21.41
CA ASP A 223 -15.97 12.32 22.72
C ASP A 223 -15.77 13.40 23.79
N GLU A 224 -14.62 14.09 23.79
CA GLU A 224 -14.35 15.22 24.69
C GLU A 224 -15.22 16.44 24.38
N LEU A 225 -15.46 16.75 23.09
CA LEU A 225 -16.40 17.80 22.67
C LEU A 225 -17.85 17.49 23.07
N LEU A 226 -18.25 16.22 22.98
CA LEU A 226 -19.58 15.77 23.43
C LEU A 226 -19.70 15.84 24.96
N VAL A 227 -18.66 15.49 25.72
CA VAL A 227 -18.61 15.74 27.17
C VAL A 227 -18.81 17.22 27.49
N ASP A 228 -18.15 18.15 26.78
CA ASP A 228 -18.33 19.59 26.98
C ASP A 228 -19.77 20.06 26.66
N ARG A 229 -20.35 19.58 25.54
CA ARG A 229 -21.76 19.85 25.17
C ARG A 229 -22.76 19.28 26.18
N VAL A 230 -22.52 18.09 26.72
CA VAL A 230 -23.39 17.45 27.70
C VAL A 230 -23.30 18.13 29.07
N LEU A 231 -22.09 18.44 29.55
CA LEU A 231 -21.90 19.22 30.79
C LEU A 231 -22.59 20.59 30.70
N THR A 232 -22.45 21.28 29.56
CA THR A 232 -23.16 22.55 29.30
C THR A 232 -24.68 22.37 29.34
N GLY A 233 -25.21 21.30 28.73
CA GLY A 233 -26.63 20.97 28.75
C GLY A 233 -27.19 20.62 30.13
N ALA A 234 -26.35 20.04 31.00
CA ALA A 234 -26.66 19.75 32.40
C ALA A 234 -26.47 20.96 33.34
N GLY A 235 -26.01 22.11 32.83
CA GLY A 235 -25.71 23.31 33.63
C GLY A 235 -24.45 23.20 34.49
N VAL A 236 -23.53 22.29 34.16
CA VAL A 236 -22.30 22.02 34.93
C VAL A 236 -21.08 22.64 34.25
N GLU A 237 -20.43 23.60 34.91
CA GLU A 237 -19.16 24.14 34.41
C GLU A 237 -18.00 23.14 34.63
N ARG A 238 -17.36 22.71 33.53
CA ARG A 238 -16.23 21.76 33.56
C ARG A 238 -14.98 22.27 34.30
N ALA A 239 -14.93 23.58 34.61
CA ALA A 239 -13.90 24.19 35.43
C ALA A 239 -14.19 24.11 36.95
N ALA A 240 -15.46 23.98 37.35
CA ALA A 240 -15.88 23.85 38.75
C ALA A 240 -15.74 22.42 39.31
N LEU A 241 -15.57 21.42 38.43
CA LEU A 241 -15.35 20.03 38.80
C LEU A 241 -13.90 19.80 39.26
N ASP A 242 -13.71 19.57 40.57
CA ASP A 242 -12.39 19.24 41.13
C ASP A 242 -11.90 17.89 40.62
N ARG A 243 -10.85 17.92 39.80
CA ARG A 243 -10.25 16.72 39.19
C ARG A 243 -9.34 15.97 40.15
N SER A 244 -9.02 16.54 41.31
CA SER A 244 -8.28 15.86 42.39
C SER A 244 -9.15 14.93 43.24
N ASP A 245 -10.49 15.08 43.20
CA ASP A 245 -11.44 14.13 43.79
C ASP A 245 -11.59 12.84 42.93
N PRO A 246 -11.29 11.64 43.48
CA PRO A 246 -11.48 10.37 42.79
C PRO A 246 -12.94 10.09 42.38
N MET A 247 -13.93 10.61 43.10
CA MET A 247 -15.35 10.46 42.76
C MET A 247 -15.70 11.24 41.49
N ILE A 248 -15.25 12.50 41.39
CA ILE A 248 -15.42 13.32 40.18
C ILE A 248 -14.65 12.71 38.99
N ARG A 249 -13.42 12.18 39.20
CA ARG A 249 -12.70 11.45 38.14
C ARG A 249 -13.47 10.21 37.66
N THR A 250 -14.01 9.43 38.59
CA THR A 250 -14.84 8.25 38.29
C THR A 250 -16.10 8.63 37.49
N ALA A 251 -16.81 9.68 37.89
CA ALA A 251 -18.03 10.14 37.24
C ALA A 251 -17.75 10.71 35.83
N LEU A 252 -16.70 11.52 35.66
CA LEU A 252 -16.25 11.98 34.34
C LEU A 252 -15.73 10.82 33.46
N GLY A 253 -15.18 9.76 34.06
CA GLY A 253 -14.82 8.52 33.37
C GLY A 253 -16.03 7.77 32.81
N ARG A 254 -17.16 7.77 33.52
CA ARG A 254 -18.44 7.23 33.03
C ARG A 254 -19.03 8.11 31.95
N LEU A 255 -19.16 9.41 32.18
CA LEU A 255 -19.76 10.36 31.22
C LEU A 255 -19.10 10.30 29.84
N ARG A 256 -17.77 10.13 29.77
CA ARG A 256 -17.05 9.88 28.51
C ARG A 256 -17.55 8.67 27.73
N ARG A 257 -17.91 7.58 28.42
CA ARG A 257 -18.44 6.36 27.79
C ARG A 257 -19.87 6.55 27.32
N GLU A 258 -20.70 7.22 28.11
CA GLU A 258 -22.06 7.59 27.70
C GLU A 258 -22.00 8.49 26.44
N CYS A 259 -21.08 9.45 26.38
CA CYS A 259 -20.84 10.26 25.18
C CYS A 259 -20.31 9.45 23.98
N ALA A 260 -19.36 8.53 24.19
CA ALA A 260 -18.83 7.67 23.13
C ALA A 260 -19.88 6.69 22.58
N GLN A 261 -20.74 6.15 23.46
CA GLN A 261 -21.88 5.32 23.08
C GLN A 261 -22.96 6.16 22.37
N ALA A 262 -23.23 7.38 22.83
CA ALA A 262 -24.14 8.31 22.14
C ALA A 262 -23.66 8.65 20.72
N LYS A 263 -22.35 8.86 20.52
CA LYS A 263 -21.72 9.04 19.19
C LYS A 263 -21.94 7.83 18.27
N GLU A 264 -21.77 6.60 18.78
CA GLU A 264 -22.07 5.39 18.01
C GLU A 264 -23.57 5.27 17.70
N ILE A 265 -24.46 5.56 18.66
CA ILE A 265 -25.93 5.53 18.47
C ILE A 265 -26.39 6.56 17.43
N LEU A 266 -25.94 7.81 17.50
CA LEU A 266 -26.31 8.90 16.59
C LEU A 266 -25.84 8.69 15.14
N SER A 267 -24.98 7.69 14.89
CA SER A 267 -24.65 7.24 13.53
C SER A 267 -25.84 6.51 12.87
N GLY A 268 -26.73 5.89 13.65
CA GLY A 268 -27.94 5.17 13.20
C GLY A 268 -29.25 5.89 13.55
N GLU A 269 -29.36 6.43 14.76
CA GLU A 269 -30.53 7.16 15.28
C GLU A 269 -30.40 8.70 15.16
N ASP A 270 -31.50 9.44 15.19
CA ASP A 270 -31.50 10.91 15.08
C ASP A 270 -31.27 11.65 16.42
N GLU A 271 -31.66 11.06 17.56
CA GLU A 271 -31.50 11.64 18.90
C GLU A 271 -31.16 10.54 19.95
N VAL A 272 -30.51 10.92 21.05
CA VAL A 272 -30.21 10.03 22.19
C VAL A 272 -30.12 10.81 23.50
N ASP A 273 -30.67 10.25 24.58
CA ASP A 273 -30.55 10.82 25.93
C ASP A 273 -29.30 10.31 26.65
N VAL A 274 -28.39 11.22 27.00
CA VAL A 274 -27.17 10.92 27.76
C VAL A 274 -27.44 11.07 29.27
N PRO A 275 -27.26 10.03 30.10
CA PRO A 275 -27.37 10.16 31.55
C PRO A 275 -26.17 10.92 32.13
N VAL A 276 -26.44 11.91 32.97
CA VAL A 276 -25.45 12.75 33.65
C VAL A 276 -25.68 12.66 35.15
N SER A 277 -24.85 11.87 35.85
CA SER A 277 -24.83 11.77 37.31
C SER A 277 -23.48 12.28 37.84
N LEU A 278 -23.46 13.56 38.21
CA LEU A 278 -22.31 14.31 38.73
C LEU A 278 -22.69 15.11 39.99
N PRO A 279 -21.75 15.52 40.84
CA PRO A 279 -22.04 16.45 41.93
C PRO A 279 -22.64 17.75 41.39
N GLY A 280 -23.91 18.00 41.73
CA GLY A 280 -24.68 19.16 41.27
C GLY A 280 -25.63 18.91 40.08
N ALA A 281 -25.55 17.76 39.40
CA ALA A 281 -26.48 17.40 38.33
C ALA A 281 -26.74 15.89 38.27
N ASP A 282 -27.98 15.48 38.46
CA ASP A 282 -28.48 14.13 38.20
C ASP A 282 -29.67 14.25 37.22
N THR A 283 -29.39 14.12 35.93
CA THR A 283 -30.31 14.46 34.84
C THR A 283 -29.99 13.69 33.57
N PHE A 284 -30.90 13.69 32.59
CA PHE A 284 -30.61 13.34 31.21
C PHE A 284 -30.32 14.60 30.39
N VAL A 285 -29.50 14.47 29.35
CA VAL A 285 -29.28 15.52 28.34
C VAL A 285 -29.43 14.88 26.96
N THR A 286 -30.48 15.28 26.25
CA THR A 286 -30.69 14.87 24.86
C THR A 286 -29.61 15.49 23.96
N LEU A 287 -29.05 14.67 23.07
CA LEU A 287 -28.17 15.05 21.98
C LEU A 287 -28.80 14.63 20.65
N SER A 288 -28.75 15.51 19.65
CA SER A 288 -29.19 15.21 18.29
C SER A 288 -28.03 14.93 17.33
N ARG A 289 -28.31 14.15 16.28
CA ARG A 289 -27.39 13.96 15.14
C ARG A 289 -27.03 15.30 14.50
N ALA A 290 -27.96 16.25 14.43
CA ALA A 290 -27.72 17.58 13.88
C ALA A 290 -26.64 18.36 14.67
N GLU A 291 -26.62 18.23 15.99
CA GLU A 291 -25.56 18.80 16.83
C GLU A 291 -24.23 18.05 16.66
N LEU A 292 -24.26 16.72 16.59
CA LEU A 292 -23.06 15.90 16.32
C LEU A 292 -22.43 16.26 14.97
N GLU A 293 -23.24 16.39 13.91
CA GLU A 293 -22.81 16.83 12.57
C GLU A 293 -22.30 18.28 12.57
N THR A 294 -22.84 19.14 13.43
CA THR A 294 -22.35 20.52 13.61
C THR A 294 -20.99 20.56 14.33
N LEU A 295 -20.79 19.73 15.37
CA LEU A 295 -19.55 19.65 16.12
C LEU A 295 -18.40 19.02 15.31
N ILE A 296 -18.67 17.94 14.57
CA ILE A 296 -17.67 17.26 13.75
C ILE A 296 -17.47 17.90 12.37
N GLY A 297 -18.37 18.79 11.92
CA GLY A 297 -18.36 19.37 10.57
C GLY A 297 -16.99 19.88 10.09
N PRO A 298 -16.32 20.78 10.84
CA PRO A 298 -15.00 21.29 10.46
C PRO A 298 -13.91 20.20 10.40
N ILE A 299 -13.99 19.20 11.29
CA ILE A 299 -13.08 18.05 11.32
C ILE A 299 -13.28 17.19 10.06
N VAL A 300 -14.53 16.93 9.65
CA VAL A 300 -14.82 16.21 8.40
C VAL A 300 -14.34 17.02 7.19
N ASP A 301 -14.51 18.34 7.18
CA ASP A 301 -14.02 19.15 6.05
C ASP A 301 -12.48 19.05 5.89
N ASP A 302 -11.72 18.95 6.99
CA ASP A 302 -10.26 18.69 6.97
C ASP A 302 -9.89 17.25 6.55
N THR A 303 -10.64 16.21 6.94
CA THR A 303 -10.39 14.84 6.48
C THR A 303 -10.64 14.70 4.98
N ILE A 304 -11.66 15.38 4.47
CA ILE A 304 -12.02 15.43 3.05
C ILE A 304 -10.93 16.16 2.24
N MET A 305 -10.35 17.25 2.79
CA MET A 305 -9.17 17.89 2.18
C MET A 305 -7.91 16.99 2.23
N THR A 306 -7.81 16.10 3.21
CA THR A 306 -6.74 15.12 3.31
C THR A 306 -6.89 13.99 2.29
N PHE A 307 -8.09 13.48 2.04
CA PHE A 307 -8.36 12.59 0.91
C PHE A 307 -8.03 13.27 -0.44
N ARG A 308 -8.39 14.55 -0.59
CA ARG A 308 -8.01 15.38 -1.75
C ARG A 308 -6.49 15.56 -1.89
N ARG A 309 -5.69 15.38 -0.84
CA ARG A 309 -4.23 15.38 -0.90
C ARG A 309 -3.69 14.03 -1.39
N ALA A 310 -4.21 12.90 -0.90
CA ALA A 310 -3.87 11.57 -1.41
C ALA A 310 -4.20 11.46 -2.91
N LEU A 311 -5.42 11.82 -3.32
CA LEU A 311 -5.85 11.79 -4.73
C LEU A 311 -5.04 12.71 -5.65
N ARG A 312 -4.45 13.80 -5.14
CA ARG A 312 -3.56 14.68 -5.94
C ARG A 312 -2.10 14.24 -5.96
N SER A 313 -1.74 13.15 -5.29
CA SER A 313 -0.40 12.55 -5.35
C SER A 313 -0.25 11.53 -6.49
N VAL A 314 -1.31 11.33 -7.27
CA VAL A 314 -1.43 10.37 -8.37
C VAL A 314 -2.02 11.05 -9.61
N PRO A 315 -1.69 10.61 -10.84
CA PRO A 315 -2.15 11.25 -12.08
C PRO A 315 -3.57 10.82 -12.48
N VAL A 316 -4.51 10.76 -11.53
CA VAL A 316 -5.91 10.32 -11.76
C VAL A 316 -6.91 11.25 -11.07
N THR A 317 -8.13 11.25 -11.58
CA THR A 317 -9.25 12.09 -11.10
C THR A 317 -10.23 11.31 -10.23
N SER A 318 -11.12 12.02 -9.53
CA SER A 318 -12.20 11.38 -8.75
C SER A 318 -13.20 10.61 -9.60
N ALA A 319 -13.27 10.87 -10.91
CA ALA A 319 -14.13 10.14 -11.84
C ALA A 319 -13.56 8.78 -12.28
N GLU A 320 -12.27 8.54 -12.05
CA GLU A 320 -11.61 7.26 -12.34
C GLU A 320 -11.63 6.32 -11.13
N LEU A 321 -12.09 6.79 -9.96
CA LEU A 321 -12.31 5.95 -8.79
C LEU A 321 -13.61 5.16 -8.94
N SER A 322 -13.48 3.83 -9.06
CA SER A 322 -14.60 2.88 -9.09
C SER A 322 -15.49 3.00 -7.85
N ARG A 323 -14.84 3.15 -6.68
CA ARG A 323 -15.46 3.38 -5.37
C ARG A 323 -14.54 4.17 -4.45
N ILE A 324 -15.11 4.82 -3.46
CA ILE A 324 -14.43 5.04 -2.17
C ILE A 324 -14.88 3.95 -1.21
N LEU A 325 -13.93 3.30 -0.54
CA LEU A 325 -14.19 2.39 0.58
C LEU A 325 -14.00 3.15 1.90
N LEU A 326 -15.07 3.19 2.69
CA LEU A 326 -15.11 3.76 4.03
C LEU A 326 -14.78 2.69 5.06
N SER A 327 -13.67 2.88 5.77
CA SER A 327 -13.23 2.09 6.92
C SER A 327 -13.25 2.94 8.20
N GLY A 328 -13.25 2.31 9.36
CA GLY A 328 -13.18 2.97 10.66
C GLY A 328 -14.51 3.55 11.14
N GLY A 329 -14.76 3.42 12.44
CA GLY A 329 -16.06 3.69 13.06
C GLY A 329 -16.65 5.09 12.82
N ILE A 330 -15.84 6.13 12.58
CA ILE A 330 -16.35 7.49 12.35
C ILE A 330 -16.78 7.71 10.90
N SER A 331 -16.27 6.91 9.95
CA SER A 331 -16.73 6.92 8.55
C SER A 331 -18.17 6.46 8.36
N HIS A 332 -18.78 5.84 9.37
CA HIS A 332 -20.20 5.47 9.35
C HIS A 332 -21.15 6.65 9.59
N LEU A 333 -20.65 7.83 10.02
CA LEU A 333 -21.47 9.02 10.14
C LEU A 333 -22.00 9.48 8.76
N PRO A 334 -23.33 9.68 8.59
CA PRO A 334 -23.92 10.07 7.30
C PRO A 334 -23.32 11.34 6.67
N LEU A 335 -22.82 12.27 7.48
CA LEU A 335 -22.10 13.47 7.02
C LEU A 335 -20.87 13.16 6.17
N VAL A 336 -20.09 12.12 6.50
CA VAL A 336 -18.82 11.79 5.81
C VAL A 336 -19.11 11.40 4.35
N ALA A 337 -20.03 10.45 4.15
CA ALA A 337 -20.44 10.03 2.82
C ALA A 337 -21.18 11.13 2.03
N ARG A 338 -21.84 12.07 2.73
CA ARG A 338 -22.45 13.27 2.12
C ARG A 338 -21.38 14.23 1.60
N ARG A 339 -20.42 14.59 2.45
CA ARG A 339 -19.30 15.49 2.14
C ARG A 339 -18.41 14.96 1.02
N LEU A 340 -18.15 13.65 0.97
CA LEU A 340 -17.43 13.04 -0.15
C LEU A 340 -18.15 13.27 -1.49
N ARG A 341 -19.46 13.01 -1.55
CA ARG A 341 -20.28 13.22 -2.77
C ARG A 341 -20.41 14.70 -3.15
N GLU A 342 -20.50 15.60 -2.17
CA GLU A 342 -20.49 17.06 -2.40
C GLU A 342 -19.15 17.56 -2.95
N THR A 343 -18.03 16.96 -2.54
CA THR A 343 -16.68 17.47 -2.79
C THR A 343 -15.98 16.87 -4.01
N PHE A 344 -16.42 15.69 -4.46
CA PHE A 344 -15.81 14.91 -5.52
C PHE A 344 -16.86 14.39 -6.50
N SER A 345 -16.99 15.08 -7.64
CA SER A 345 -17.83 14.62 -8.74
C SER A 345 -17.24 13.39 -9.44
N GLY A 346 -18.13 12.57 -10.00
CA GLY A 346 -17.80 11.46 -10.90
C GLY A 346 -17.45 10.12 -10.24
N ILE A 347 -17.26 10.05 -8.90
CA ILE A 347 -16.98 8.77 -8.20
C ILE A 347 -18.08 7.75 -8.51
N GLY A 348 -17.70 6.52 -8.84
CA GLY A 348 -18.65 5.45 -9.18
C GLY A 348 -19.61 5.10 -8.03
N ARG A 349 -19.07 4.79 -6.85
CA ARG A 349 -19.87 4.54 -5.62
C ARG A 349 -19.11 4.84 -4.33
N ILE A 350 -19.80 4.77 -3.19
CA ILE A 350 -19.19 4.81 -1.86
C ILE A 350 -19.69 3.59 -1.10
N ASP A 351 -18.77 2.69 -0.75
CA ASP A 351 -19.03 1.44 -0.05
C ASP A 351 -18.55 1.57 1.40
N HIS A 352 -19.23 0.91 2.35
CA HIS A 352 -18.77 0.78 3.73
C HIS A 352 -18.14 -0.60 3.93
N GLY A 353 -16.92 -0.63 4.47
CA GLY A 353 -16.26 -1.85 4.93
C GLY A 353 -16.76 -2.30 6.29
N SER A 354 -16.22 -3.40 6.80
CA SER A 354 -16.32 -3.80 8.19
C SER A 354 -15.16 -3.22 9.01
N ASP A 355 -15.41 -2.90 10.28
CA ASP A 355 -14.37 -2.68 11.29
C ASP A 355 -13.32 -3.83 11.28
N ALA A 356 -13.74 -5.05 10.94
CA ALA A 356 -12.89 -6.23 10.93
C ALA A 356 -11.95 -6.35 9.72
N ASP A 357 -12.15 -5.58 8.65
CA ASP A 357 -11.51 -5.86 7.36
C ASP A 357 -9.98 -5.73 7.41
N VAL A 358 -9.47 -4.75 8.15
CA VAL A 358 -8.03 -4.56 8.32
C VAL A 358 -7.41 -5.73 9.11
N ALA A 359 -8.07 -6.23 10.15
CA ALA A 359 -7.59 -7.37 10.93
C ALA A 359 -7.63 -8.69 10.13
N MET A 360 -8.67 -8.90 9.33
CA MET A 360 -8.80 -10.06 8.44
C MET A 360 -7.76 -10.02 7.30
N GLY A 361 -7.49 -8.84 6.75
CA GLY A 361 -6.42 -8.62 5.78
C GLY A 361 -5.01 -8.82 6.34
N ALA A 362 -4.78 -8.44 7.60
CA ALA A 362 -3.54 -8.72 8.31
C ALA A 362 -3.34 -10.23 8.54
N ALA A 363 -4.41 -10.99 8.79
CA ALA A 363 -4.32 -12.44 8.94
C ALA A 363 -3.98 -13.13 7.60
N LEU A 364 -4.49 -12.62 6.48
CA LEU A 364 -4.07 -13.07 5.14
C LEU A 364 -2.60 -12.70 4.86
N LEU A 365 -2.14 -11.48 5.16
CA LEU A 365 -0.71 -11.13 5.07
C LEU A 365 0.17 -12.08 5.90
N ALA A 366 -0.30 -12.50 7.08
CA ALA A 366 0.42 -13.45 7.92
C ALA A 366 0.50 -14.85 7.30
N ALA A 367 -0.56 -15.33 6.64
CA ALA A 367 -0.53 -16.56 5.83
C ALA A 367 0.44 -16.43 4.64
N ASP A 368 0.35 -15.32 3.91
CA ASP A 368 1.18 -14.99 2.75
C ASP A 368 2.68 -14.98 3.08
N LEU A 369 3.04 -14.58 4.32
CA LEU A 369 4.40 -14.62 4.85
C LEU A 369 4.80 -16.03 5.31
N ALA A 370 3.90 -16.75 6.00
CA ALA A 370 4.15 -18.10 6.48
C ALA A 370 4.49 -19.06 5.32
N ASP A 371 3.76 -19.01 4.20
CA ASP A 371 4.04 -19.80 3.00
C ASP A 371 5.42 -19.47 2.40
N ARG A 372 5.76 -18.18 2.29
CA ARG A 372 7.03 -17.69 1.72
C ARG A 372 8.25 -18.17 2.51
N PHE A 373 8.14 -18.35 3.82
CA PHE A 373 9.23 -18.82 4.67
C PHE A 373 9.19 -20.33 4.95
N GLY A 374 8.01 -20.94 5.09
CA GLY A 374 7.83 -22.39 5.27
C GLY A 374 8.35 -23.21 4.08
N ALA A 375 8.18 -22.70 2.86
CA ALA A 375 8.72 -23.32 1.64
C ALA A 375 10.26 -23.49 1.63
N VAL A 376 11.00 -22.78 2.49
CA VAL A 376 12.46 -22.92 2.63
C VAL A 376 12.84 -24.10 3.54
N GLY A 377 11.97 -24.49 4.48
CA GLY A 377 12.18 -25.62 5.38
C GLY A 377 11.80 -26.98 4.79
N ALA A 378 10.79 -27.03 3.92
CA ALA A 378 10.24 -28.26 3.35
C ALA A 378 11.06 -28.88 2.18
N GLY A 379 12.32 -28.45 2.01
CA GLY A 379 13.24 -28.89 0.96
C GLY A 379 13.75 -30.33 1.10
N SER A 380 12.85 -31.31 1.09
CA SER A 380 13.24 -32.72 0.97
C SER A 380 13.96 -32.93 -0.37
N ALA A 381 15.22 -33.36 -0.30
CA ALA A 381 16.07 -33.46 -1.49
C ALA A 381 15.43 -34.38 -2.56
N PRO A 382 15.46 -34.01 -3.86
CA PRO A 382 14.87 -34.83 -4.90
C PRO A 382 15.42 -36.25 -4.88
N GLY A 383 14.55 -37.24 -4.64
CA GLY A 383 14.93 -38.64 -4.63
C GLY A 383 15.57 -39.03 -5.95
N ALA A 384 16.84 -39.46 -5.90
CA ALA A 384 17.61 -39.78 -7.10
C ALA A 384 16.87 -40.85 -7.95
N PRO A 385 16.73 -40.67 -9.27
CA PRO A 385 16.05 -41.64 -10.12
C PRO A 385 16.67 -43.03 -9.99
N GLY A 386 15.84 -44.03 -9.63
CA GLY A 386 16.30 -45.40 -9.41
C GLY A 386 16.94 -45.98 -10.68
N ALA A 387 18.23 -46.29 -10.61
CA ALA A 387 18.96 -46.88 -11.73
C ALA A 387 18.42 -48.28 -12.06
N PRO A 388 18.27 -48.66 -13.35
CA PRO A 388 17.82 -50.00 -13.73
C PRO A 388 18.79 -51.08 -13.24
N GLY A 389 18.27 -52.08 -12.52
CA GLY A 389 19.09 -53.15 -11.96
C GLY A 389 19.72 -54.06 -13.02
N VAL A 390 21.05 -54.16 -13.01
CA VAL A 390 21.80 -55.13 -13.81
C VAL A 390 22.14 -56.36 -12.94
N PRO A 391 21.74 -57.59 -13.32
CA PRO A 391 21.99 -58.78 -12.50
C PRO A 391 23.45 -59.25 -12.60
N GLY A 392 24.13 -59.38 -11.44
CA GLY A 392 25.57 -59.70 -11.35
C GLY A 392 25.91 -60.78 -10.31
N VAL A 393 26.23 -61.97 -10.83
CA VAL A 393 26.93 -63.17 -10.27
C VAL A 393 27.57 -63.06 -8.86
N PRO A 394 27.42 -64.06 -7.97
CA PRO A 394 27.93 -64.01 -6.59
C PRO A 394 29.40 -64.47 -6.41
N GLY A 395 30.17 -63.63 -5.70
CA GLY A 395 31.02 -64.02 -4.54
C GLY A 395 32.34 -64.80 -4.72
N VAL A 396 33.47 -64.15 -4.36
CA VAL A 396 34.72 -64.81 -3.89
C VAL A 396 35.36 -63.93 -2.77
N PRO A 397 35.83 -64.50 -1.64
CA PRO A 397 36.49 -63.74 -0.56
C PRO A 397 38.03 -63.68 -0.69
N GLY A 398 38.65 -62.61 -0.16
CA GLY A 398 40.12 -62.43 -0.12
C GLY A 398 40.56 -61.30 0.85
N VAL A 399 41.75 -61.42 1.43
CA VAL A 399 42.27 -60.67 2.61
C VAL A 399 43.82 -60.61 2.52
N PRO A 400 44.59 -59.72 3.19
CA PRO A 400 44.44 -58.28 3.51
C PRO A 400 45.57 -57.41 2.86
N GLY A 401 45.56 -56.09 3.10
CA GLY A 401 46.73 -55.22 2.86
C GLY A 401 46.52 -53.75 3.26
N ALA A 402 47.36 -53.22 4.17
CA ALA A 402 47.32 -51.86 4.74
C ALA A 402 48.76 -51.29 4.80
N PRO A 403 49.05 -50.02 5.23
CA PRO A 403 48.17 -49.00 5.81
C PRO A 403 48.39 -47.52 5.34
N ALA A 404 47.56 -46.59 5.88
CA ALA A 404 47.84 -45.16 6.13
C ALA A 404 48.12 -44.21 4.92
N ALA A 405 47.74 -42.92 4.90
CA ALA A 405 46.83 -42.07 5.70
C ALA A 405 46.41 -40.89 4.75
N PHE A 406 45.48 -39.96 5.02
CA PHE A 406 44.81 -39.47 6.24
C PHE A 406 43.30 -39.33 5.96
N GLY A 407 42.46 -39.34 7.00
CA GLY A 407 41.03 -39.04 6.90
C GLY A 407 40.55 -38.20 8.08
N ALA A 408 39.70 -37.21 7.81
CA ALA A 408 39.02 -36.40 8.82
C ALA A 408 37.52 -36.66 8.75
N VAL A 409 36.95 -37.15 9.85
CA VAL A 409 35.50 -37.34 10.07
C VAL A 409 35.24 -37.05 11.56
N GLY A 410 34.14 -36.39 11.89
CA GLY A 410 33.72 -36.17 13.27
C GLY A 410 32.32 -36.73 13.52
N ALA A 411 32.10 -37.32 14.70
CA ALA A 411 30.76 -37.56 15.25
C ALA A 411 30.79 -37.76 16.78
N VAL A 412 29.93 -37.01 17.45
CA VAL A 412 29.41 -37.02 18.83
C VAL A 412 29.32 -38.41 19.53
N THR A 413 29.69 -38.53 20.82
CA THR A 413 28.79 -38.87 21.98
C THR A 413 29.48 -39.32 23.29
N ALA A 414 28.88 -38.90 24.43
CA ALA A 414 28.73 -39.55 25.75
C ALA A 414 29.87 -40.33 26.48
N GLY A 415 30.49 -39.68 27.48
CA GLY A 415 30.37 -40.03 28.93
C GLY A 415 31.11 -41.24 29.55
N GLY A 416 31.77 -41.02 30.71
CA GLY A 416 32.07 -42.09 31.69
C GLY A 416 33.33 -41.94 32.58
N PHE A 417 33.14 -41.73 33.89
CA PHE A 417 33.96 -42.12 35.08
C PHE A 417 35.52 -42.11 35.08
N GLY A 418 36.10 -41.52 36.14
CA GLY A 418 36.85 -42.34 37.13
C GLY A 418 38.25 -41.93 37.65
N ALA A 419 38.31 -41.07 38.71
CA ALA A 419 39.37 -40.98 39.73
C ALA A 419 40.83 -40.58 39.29
N SER A 420 41.81 -40.26 40.15
CA SER A 420 41.92 -40.32 41.64
C SER A 420 43.00 -39.36 42.22
N GLY A 421 42.70 -38.66 43.34
CA GLY A 421 43.62 -38.16 44.39
C GLY A 421 44.66 -37.07 44.02
N GLU A 422 45.19 -36.21 44.91
CA GLU A 422 44.96 -35.79 46.31
C GLU A 422 45.49 -34.31 46.41
N VAL A 423 45.42 -33.42 47.42
CA VAL A 423 45.13 -33.31 48.88
C VAL A 423 44.53 -31.88 49.06
N GLY A 424 43.74 -31.43 50.06
CA GLY A 424 43.20 -31.97 51.32
C GLY A 424 42.54 -30.82 52.15
N ASP A 425 42.43 -30.96 53.47
CA ASP A 425 41.61 -30.12 54.37
C ASP A 425 42.31 -28.83 54.89
N ALA A 426 41.65 -27.84 55.54
CA ALA A 426 40.30 -27.69 56.11
C ALA A 426 39.81 -26.21 55.97
N GLN A 427 38.64 -25.71 56.42
CA GLN A 427 37.68 -26.18 57.43
C GLN A 427 36.27 -25.51 57.26
N GLU A 428 35.20 -26.15 57.74
CA GLU A 428 33.81 -25.64 57.81
C GLU A 428 33.55 -24.79 59.11
N PRO A 429 32.46 -23.98 59.26
CA PRO A 429 31.07 -24.49 59.30
C PRO A 429 29.96 -23.55 58.73
N SER A 430 28.70 -23.98 58.86
CA SER A 430 27.46 -23.39 58.34
C SER A 430 26.69 -22.45 59.31
N ALA A 431 25.83 -21.54 58.79
CA ALA A 431 24.42 -21.35 59.19
C ALA A 431 23.70 -20.08 58.60
N GLN A 432 22.53 -20.29 57.97
CA GLN A 432 21.31 -19.44 57.90
C GLN A 432 21.31 -18.01 57.25
N GLU A 433 20.10 -17.59 56.83
CA GLU A 433 19.71 -16.34 56.13
C GLU A 433 19.60 -15.13 57.08
N PRO A 434 19.52 -13.84 56.62
CA PRO A 434 18.24 -13.26 56.15
C PRO A 434 18.23 -12.00 55.22
N SER A 435 17.04 -11.69 54.68
CA SER A 435 16.42 -10.34 54.48
C SER A 435 16.83 -9.36 53.36
N ASP A 436 15.85 -8.50 53.00
CA ASP A 436 15.84 -7.45 51.96
C ASP A 436 16.75 -6.23 52.20
N VAL A 437 16.88 -5.36 51.18
CA VAL A 437 16.51 -3.92 51.30
C VAL A 437 16.31 -3.26 49.91
N THR A 438 15.27 -2.44 49.78
CA THR A 438 14.94 -1.64 48.59
C THR A 438 15.71 -0.32 48.55
N ALA A 439 16.15 0.12 47.36
CA ALA A 439 16.79 1.44 47.17
C ALA A 439 15.97 2.35 46.25
N VAL A 440 15.58 3.53 46.74
CA VAL A 440 14.81 4.55 46.01
C VAL A 440 15.74 5.67 45.54
N ILE A 441 15.62 6.09 44.28
CA ILE A 441 16.36 7.23 43.71
C ILE A 441 15.43 8.45 43.64
N ARG A 442 15.90 9.61 44.16
CA ARG A 442 15.21 10.91 44.04
C ARG A 442 15.69 11.70 42.81
N PRO A 443 14.84 12.54 42.21
CA PRO A 443 15.29 13.58 41.28
C PRO A 443 15.97 14.74 42.04
N PRO A 444 16.84 15.54 41.37
CA PRO A 444 17.42 16.76 41.91
C PRO A 444 16.50 17.99 41.71
N ASP A 445 16.58 18.96 42.62
CA ASP A 445 15.82 20.22 42.58
C ASP A 445 16.37 21.24 41.57
N ALA A 446 15.52 22.20 41.17
CA ALA A 446 15.87 23.29 40.25
C ALA A 446 16.19 24.59 41.00
N ALA A 447 17.47 24.98 41.03
CA ALA A 447 17.94 26.30 41.41
C ALA A 447 19.24 26.65 40.67
N ASP A 448 19.57 27.95 40.60
CA ASP A 448 20.80 28.55 40.07
C ASP A 448 21.21 28.22 38.62
N LEU A 449 21.09 29.21 37.72
CA LEU A 449 22.26 29.93 37.17
C LEU A 449 21.85 31.07 36.22
N VAL A 450 22.31 32.30 36.51
CA VAL A 450 22.20 33.47 35.61
C VAL A 450 23.50 34.29 35.68
N SER A 451 24.27 34.37 34.58
CA SER A 451 25.16 35.50 34.21
C SER A 451 25.89 35.29 32.88
N ARG A 452 26.50 36.36 32.32
CA ARG A 452 27.21 36.38 31.02
C ARG A 452 28.75 36.64 31.20
N PRO A 453 29.52 37.17 30.21
CA PRO A 453 30.60 36.43 29.52
C PRO A 453 32.01 37.03 29.75
N PRO A 454 33.05 36.57 29.00
CA PRO A 454 33.81 37.55 28.19
C PRO A 454 34.38 37.03 26.84
N PHE A 455 35.06 37.93 26.10
CA PHE A 455 35.74 37.76 24.80
C PHE A 455 37.30 37.73 24.94
N LEU A 456 38.05 37.31 23.89
CA LEU A 456 38.99 38.19 23.13
C LEU A 456 39.96 37.51 22.09
N SER A 457 40.08 38.15 20.92
CA SER A 457 41.28 38.32 20.04
C SER A 457 41.80 37.24 19.04
N GLY A 458 42.07 37.67 17.79
CA GLY A 458 42.60 36.90 16.62
C GLY A 458 44.14 36.99 16.40
N PRO A 459 44.73 37.32 15.21
CA PRO A 459 44.18 38.05 14.04
C PRO A 459 44.67 37.66 12.59
N ARG A 460 44.26 38.45 11.56
CA ARG A 460 44.70 38.54 10.11
C ARG A 460 44.06 37.54 9.11
N GLY A 461 43.67 37.91 7.87
CA GLY A 461 43.49 39.26 7.26
C GLY A 461 43.25 39.31 5.72
N LEU A 462 42.59 40.39 5.24
CA LEU A 462 42.51 40.95 3.86
C LEU A 462 41.85 40.16 2.68
N SER A 463 40.66 40.61 2.21
CA SER A 463 40.40 41.15 0.83
C SER A 463 38.89 41.22 0.47
N GLY A 464 38.51 42.16 -0.43
CA GLY A 464 37.17 42.30 -1.06
C GLY A 464 37.31 42.55 -2.58
N PRO A 465 36.40 43.25 -3.32
CA PRO A 465 35.18 43.97 -2.90
C PRO A 465 33.96 43.88 -3.88
N ARG A 466 33.00 44.84 -3.78
CA ARG A 466 31.78 45.14 -4.60
C ARG A 466 30.50 44.40 -4.21
N GLY A 467 29.33 45.03 -3.98
CA GLY A 467 29.03 46.43 -3.62
C GLY A 467 28.13 47.23 -4.59
N PHE A 468 26.95 47.67 -4.11
CA PHE A 468 26.22 48.90 -4.50
C PHE A 468 25.19 49.27 -3.40
N ALA A 469 24.63 50.50 -3.40
CA ALA A 469 23.84 51.05 -2.29
C ALA A 469 22.75 52.05 -2.73
N GLY A 470 21.81 52.38 -1.82
CA GLY A 470 20.81 53.45 -2.00
C GLY A 470 20.01 53.77 -0.71
N ALA A 471 19.82 55.06 -0.41
CA ALA A 471 18.98 55.61 0.67
C ALA A 471 17.91 56.56 0.04
N ALA A 472 17.00 57.29 0.70
CA ALA A 472 16.81 57.70 2.11
C ALA A 472 15.31 58.10 2.37
N GLY A 473 14.98 58.62 3.58
CA GLY A 473 13.72 59.37 3.87
C GLY A 473 13.87 60.90 3.69
N PRO A 474 13.13 61.80 4.41
CA PRO A 474 12.11 61.56 5.47
C PRO A 474 10.89 62.56 5.55
N ALA A 475 10.05 62.41 6.59
CA ALA A 475 9.27 63.43 7.35
C ALA A 475 7.94 64.08 6.83
N GLY A 476 6.98 64.28 7.77
CA GLY A 476 5.68 64.99 7.65
C GLY A 476 4.87 64.94 8.98
N ILE A 477 4.00 65.91 9.30
CA ILE A 477 3.50 66.18 10.69
C ILE A 477 2.01 66.65 10.80
N ARG A 478 1.40 66.50 12.01
CA ARG A 478 0.10 66.97 12.60
C ARG A 478 -1.10 66.00 12.54
N GLY A 479 -1.94 65.89 13.58
CA GLY A 479 -1.94 66.57 14.90
C GLY A 479 -3.02 66.06 15.90
N VAL A 480 -3.02 66.57 17.14
CA VAL A 480 -3.86 66.16 18.31
C VAL A 480 -4.25 67.41 19.14
N PRO A 481 -5.43 67.45 19.81
CA PRO A 481 -5.54 67.53 21.30
C PRO A 481 -6.44 66.39 21.87
N GLU A 482 -6.20 65.78 23.04
CA GLU A 482 -6.32 66.25 24.45
C GLU A 482 -7.79 66.44 24.92
N ALA A 483 -8.17 66.17 26.20
CA ALA A 483 -7.38 65.98 27.42
C ALA A 483 -8.03 65.05 28.49
N ASP A 484 -7.21 64.66 29.49
CA ASP A 484 -7.49 64.37 30.92
C ASP A 484 -8.54 63.32 31.40
N GLY A 485 -8.37 62.69 32.58
CA GLY A 485 -7.17 62.62 33.45
C GLY A 485 -7.40 62.53 34.97
N VAL A 486 -6.40 61.96 35.68
CA VAL A 486 -6.11 62.09 37.14
C VAL A 486 -6.83 61.15 38.13
N THR A 487 -6.17 60.89 39.27
CA THR A 487 -6.36 59.83 40.28
C THR A 487 -6.44 60.39 41.72
N ALA A 488 -6.85 59.58 42.72
CA ALA A 488 -6.06 59.24 43.94
C ALA A 488 -6.85 58.82 45.22
N ALA A 489 -6.31 57.78 45.90
CA ALA A 489 -6.15 57.57 47.35
C ALA A 489 -7.27 57.78 48.42
N ALA A 490 -7.73 56.64 48.98
CA ALA A 490 -7.78 56.25 50.42
C ALA A 490 -8.31 57.18 51.56
N THR A 491 -9.12 56.61 52.49
CA THR A 491 -8.81 56.46 53.95
C THR A 491 -9.98 55.88 54.80
N VAL A 492 -9.78 54.64 55.32
CA VAL A 492 -10.12 54.05 56.65
C VAL A 492 -11.41 54.46 57.43
N LEU A 493 -12.25 53.47 57.82
CA LEU A 493 -12.58 53.12 59.25
C LEU A 493 -13.62 51.98 59.47
N SER A 494 -13.49 51.34 60.65
CA SER A 494 -14.50 50.54 61.42
C SER A 494 -14.87 49.09 61.04
N GLY A 495 -14.58 48.16 61.97
CA GLY A 495 -15.35 46.91 62.22
C GLY A 495 -16.50 47.15 63.23
N PRO A 496 -17.04 46.13 63.95
CA PRO A 496 -16.23 45.15 64.71
C PRO A 496 -16.73 43.68 64.78
N ASP A 497 -15.81 42.80 65.22
CA ASP A 497 -15.94 41.63 66.12
C ASP A 497 -17.11 40.62 66.05
N GLY A 498 -16.77 39.39 65.63
CA GLY A 498 -16.62 38.25 66.57
C GLY A 498 -17.79 37.26 66.81
N SER A 499 -17.51 35.95 66.69
CA SER A 499 -18.08 34.87 67.55
C SER A 499 -17.52 33.46 67.26
N ALA A 500 -16.86 32.86 68.25
CA ALA A 500 -16.55 31.43 68.47
C ALA A 500 -16.05 31.30 69.94
N PRO A 501 -15.89 30.11 70.58
CA PRO A 501 -15.98 28.73 70.07
C PRO A 501 -16.75 27.76 71.03
N HIS A 502 -16.36 26.47 71.04
CA HIS A 502 -16.77 25.33 71.91
C HIS A 502 -18.12 24.63 71.57
N GLY A 503 -18.27 23.31 71.77
CA GLY A 503 -17.24 22.26 72.02
C GLY A 503 -17.73 21.01 72.77
N LEU A 504 -17.20 19.84 72.38
CA LEU A 504 -17.27 18.51 73.05
C LEU A 504 -18.63 17.77 73.11
N GLY A 505 -18.57 16.44 73.03
CA GLY A 505 -19.69 15.51 73.22
C GLY A 505 -19.41 14.13 72.60
N ALA A 506 -19.13 13.12 73.42
CA ALA A 506 -18.94 11.72 73.00
C ALA A 506 -20.10 10.83 73.47
N GLY A 507 -20.27 9.66 72.86
CA GLY A 507 -21.26 8.64 73.25
C GLY A 507 -21.04 7.34 72.49
N ASP A 508 -21.09 6.22 73.21
CA ASP A 508 -20.60 4.91 72.76
C ASP A 508 -21.68 3.98 72.15
N ASP A 509 -21.18 2.87 71.57
CA ASP A 509 -21.77 1.52 71.49
C ASP A 509 -23.25 1.30 71.13
N THR A 510 -23.47 0.49 70.09
CA THR A 510 -23.79 -0.94 70.32
C THR A 510 -23.74 -1.79 69.04
N MET A 511 -23.28 -3.04 69.16
CA MET A 511 -23.51 -4.10 68.17
C MET A 511 -24.69 -4.99 68.58
N ILE A 512 -25.55 -5.35 67.62
CA ILE A 512 -26.38 -6.58 67.67
C ILE A 512 -26.31 -7.26 66.29
N SER A 513 -26.42 -8.60 66.29
CA SER A 513 -26.28 -9.47 65.12
C SER A 513 -27.42 -10.51 65.05
N SER A 514 -27.52 -11.19 63.91
CA SER A 514 -28.18 -12.50 63.67
C SER A 514 -29.69 -12.56 63.38
N GLY A 515 -30.07 -13.55 62.54
CA GLY A 515 -31.43 -13.94 62.18
C GLY A 515 -31.89 -13.46 60.79
N GLY A 516 -32.43 -14.30 59.88
CA GLY A 516 -32.46 -15.77 59.85
C GLY A 516 -33.62 -16.38 59.04
N ALA A 517 -33.34 -16.83 57.80
CA ALA A 517 -34.08 -17.81 56.97
C ALA A 517 -35.62 -17.69 56.72
N ALA A 518 -36.01 -17.69 55.44
CA ALA A 518 -37.26 -18.28 54.91
C ALA A 518 -37.14 -18.49 53.37
N ASP A 519 -38.04 -19.27 52.76
CA ASP A 519 -37.80 -19.91 51.45
C ASP A 519 -38.99 -19.78 50.46
N SER A 520 -38.69 -19.77 49.15
CA SER A 520 -39.59 -20.08 48.01
C SER A 520 -40.80 -19.12 47.74
N PRO A 521 -41.60 -19.31 46.66
CA PRO A 521 -41.20 -19.16 45.24
C PRO A 521 -42.22 -18.34 44.37
N PRO A 522 -41.90 -17.99 43.10
CA PRO A 522 -42.88 -17.42 42.16
C PRO A 522 -43.78 -18.49 41.48
N PRO A 523 -45.03 -18.15 41.08
CA PRO A 523 -45.98 -19.07 40.43
C PRO A 523 -45.88 -19.10 38.89
N GLY A 524 -46.53 -20.07 38.22
CA GLY A 524 -46.66 -20.11 36.75
C GLY A 524 -47.50 -21.27 36.19
N ILE A 525 -47.47 -21.43 34.84
CA ILE A 525 -48.06 -22.53 34.02
C ILE A 525 -49.61 -22.42 33.90
N VAL A 526 -50.28 -22.52 32.72
CA VAL A 526 -50.55 -23.65 31.77
C VAL A 526 -50.82 -23.01 30.37
N VAL A 527 -50.26 -23.38 29.20
CA VAL A 527 -49.98 -24.65 28.45
C VAL A 527 -51.09 -25.07 27.44
N GLY A 528 -50.70 -25.35 26.19
CA GLY A 528 -51.54 -25.99 25.15
C GLY A 528 -50.82 -26.21 23.80
N GLY A 529 -50.75 -27.47 23.33
CA GLY A 529 -50.31 -27.89 21.96
C GLY A 529 -51.44 -28.64 21.22
N PRO A 530 -51.21 -29.46 20.15
CA PRO A 530 -49.96 -30.08 19.68
C PRO A 530 -49.70 -29.99 18.12
N GLY A 531 -48.75 -30.79 17.58
CA GLY A 531 -48.36 -30.88 16.13
C GLY A 531 -49.16 -31.90 15.28
N PRO A 532 -48.63 -32.56 14.20
CA PRO A 532 -47.20 -32.87 13.93
C PRO A 532 -46.70 -32.89 12.43
N SER A 533 -45.46 -33.40 12.23
CA SER A 533 -44.89 -34.19 11.10
C SER A 533 -44.52 -33.61 9.70
N ASP A 534 -43.19 -33.45 9.50
CA ASP A 534 -42.32 -34.21 8.55
C ASP A 534 -42.17 -33.84 7.04
N THR A 535 -41.02 -34.27 6.50
CA THR A 535 -40.55 -34.44 5.09
C THR A 535 -39.68 -33.37 4.39
N SER A 536 -38.49 -33.86 4.00
CA SER A 536 -37.44 -33.39 3.08
C SER A 536 -37.77 -32.47 1.89
N GLY A 537 -36.81 -31.60 1.51
CA GLY A 537 -36.71 -31.04 0.15
C GLY A 537 -35.46 -30.16 -0.13
N HIS A 538 -34.69 -30.48 -1.17
CA HIS A 538 -33.74 -29.54 -1.81
C HIS A 538 -34.46 -28.68 -2.86
N ARG A 539 -34.10 -27.40 -3.02
CA ARG A 539 -33.53 -26.79 -4.26
C ARG A 539 -33.75 -25.26 -4.40
N ILE A 540 -32.65 -24.58 -4.78
CA ILE A 540 -32.51 -23.52 -5.82
C ILE A 540 -33.43 -22.27 -5.75
N PRO A 541 -32.86 -21.04 -5.76
CA PRO A 541 -33.63 -19.79 -5.87
C PRO A 541 -33.92 -19.38 -7.33
N PRO A 542 -35.06 -18.71 -7.60
CA PRO A 542 -35.20 -17.75 -8.69
C PRO A 542 -34.72 -16.34 -8.25
N GLY A 543 -34.39 -15.41 -9.14
CA GLY A 543 -34.49 -15.46 -10.60
C GLY A 543 -35.17 -14.20 -11.15
N LEU A 544 -34.48 -13.51 -12.05
CA LEU A 544 -34.85 -12.22 -12.64
C LEU A 544 -36.33 -12.11 -13.08
N MET A 545 -36.97 -10.96 -12.81
CA MET A 545 -38.24 -10.55 -13.40
C MET A 545 -38.13 -9.13 -13.95
N THR A 546 -38.05 -9.00 -15.27
CA THR A 546 -38.17 -7.73 -16.00
C THR A 546 -39.60 -7.57 -16.53
N VAL A 547 -40.26 -6.45 -16.24
CA VAL A 547 -41.56 -6.10 -16.84
C VAL A 547 -41.50 -4.67 -17.36
N GLY A 548 -42.00 -4.47 -18.59
CA GLY A 548 -42.03 -3.16 -19.27
C GLY A 548 -43.28 -2.34 -18.97
N ALA A 549 -43.33 -1.14 -19.54
CA ALA A 549 -44.41 -0.18 -19.32
C ALA A 549 -45.69 -0.49 -20.10
N ASP A 550 -46.83 0.03 -19.61
CA ASP A 550 -47.66 0.93 -20.43
C ASP A 550 -48.33 2.02 -19.55
N ARG A 551 -49.11 2.90 -20.17
CA ARG A 551 -49.68 4.14 -19.63
C ARG A 551 -51.10 3.99 -19.09
N ASP A 552 -51.55 4.95 -18.27
CA ASP A 552 -52.69 5.81 -18.69
C ASP A 552 -52.80 7.15 -17.93
N HIS A 553 -53.76 8.00 -18.31
CA HIS A 553 -53.85 9.45 -17.99
C HIS A 553 -54.64 9.86 -16.72
N VAL A 554 -54.37 11.07 -16.19
CA VAL A 554 -55.35 12.20 -15.99
C VAL A 554 -54.58 13.50 -15.61
N LEU A 555 -55.25 14.67 -15.57
CA LEU A 555 -54.65 16.00 -15.81
C LEU A 555 -55.21 17.13 -14.89
N LEU A 556 -54.50 18.28 -14.88
CA LEU A 556 -54.86 19.65 -14.44
C LEU A 556 -54.63 20.10 -12.99
N GLY A 557 -54.03 21.29 -12.87
CA GLY A 557 -53.83 22.09 -11.64
C GLY A 557 -52.69 23.12 -11.84
N GLN A 558 -53.01 24.41 -12.02
CA GLN A 558 -52.02 25.48 -12.28
C GLN A 558 -52.14 26.67 -11.28
N PRO A 559 -51.11 27.55 -11.18
CA PRO A 559 -50.78 28.23 -9.93
C PRO A 559 -51.01 29.76 -9.89
N GLY A 560 -50.72 30.35 -8.72
CA GLY A 560 -50.49 31.79 -8.52
C GLY A 560 -50.10 32.10 -7.06
N LYS A 561 -49.63 33.30 -6.69
CA LYS A 561 -49.03 34.40 -7.49
C LYS A 561 -48.49 35.50 -6.53
N LEU A 562 -47.26 36.00 -6.74
CA LEU A 562 -46.71 37.25 -6.15
C LEU A 562 -46.60 37.28 -4.59
N ASP A 563 -45.89 38.20 -3.90
CA ASP A 563 -45.15 39.41 -4.33
C ASP A 563 -43.90 39.68 -3.44
N LEU A 564 -43.03 40.62 -3.84
CA LEU A 564 -41.95 41.21 -3.03
C LEU A 564 -41.99 42.75 -3.13
N PRO A 565 -41.69 43.53 -2.07
CA PRO A 565 -41.46 44.97 -2.16
C PRO A 565 -39.99 45.33 -2.48
N SER A 566 -39.80 46.46 -3.16
CA SER A 566 -38.51 47.06 -3.53
C SER A 566 -38.25 48.40 -2.81
N ASP A 567 -37.11 49.05 -3.16
CA ASP A 567 -36.87 50.52 -3.22
C ASP A 567 -35.59 50.99 -2.44
N PHE A 568 -34.78 51.98 -2.87
CA PHE A 568 -34.69 52.77 -4.12
C PHE A 568 -33.26 53.36 -4.32
N SER A 569 -32.89 53.65 -5.58
CA SER A 569 -32.17 54.83 -6.18
C SER A 569 -31.26 55.80 -5.36
N THR A 570 -30.32 56.60 -5.92
CA THR A 570 -30.11 57.08 -7.32
C THR A 570 -28.69 57.65 -7.59
N GLY A 571 -28.23 57.62 -8.85
CA GLY A 571 -27.38 58.67 -9.50
C GLY A 571 -25.85 58.45 -9.57
N GLY A 572 -25.13 58.87 -10.63
CA GLY A 572 -25.57 59.39 -11.95
C GLY A 572 -24.45 60.12 -12.75
N VAL A 573 -24.55 60.11 -14.10
CA VAL A 573 -23.65 60.74 -15.13
C VAL A 573 -22.30 59.99 -15.37
N GLY A 574 -21.84 59.70 -16.59
CA GLY A 574 -22.39 59.85 -17.96
C GLY A 574 -21.47 59.22 -19.05
N GLY A 575 -22.00 58.87 -20.23
CA GLY A 575 -21.26 58.19 -21.35
C GLY A 575 -20.93 59.12 -22.55
N PRO A 576 -20.84 58.62 -23.82
CA PRO A 576 -21.12 57.27 -24.33
C PRO A 576 -20.13 56.74 -25.43
N HIS A 577 -20.61 55.81 -26.28
CA HIS A 577 -19.96 55.04 -27.38
C HIS A 577 -19.26 53.73 -26.92
N GLY A 578 -19.68 52.51 -27.28
CA GLY A 578 -20.68 52.03 -28.26
C GLY A 578 -20.03 51.62 -29.60
N ALA A 579 -20.31 50.47 -30.24
CA ALA A 579 -21.30 49.40 -30.02
C ALA A 579 -20.76 48.09 -30.69
N SER A 580 -21.39 46.91 -30.80
CA SER A 580 -22.67 46.31 -30.36
C SER A 580 -22.48 44.77 -30.39
N ALA A 581 -23.31 43.98 -29.71
CA ALA A 581 -23.26 42.51 -29.81
C ALA A 581 -24.65 41.85 -29.78
N GLY A 582 -24.88 40.93 -30.73
CA GLY A 582 -25.90 39.87 -30.68
C GLY A 582 -27.32 40.21 -31.15
N ASP A 583 -27.88 39.34 -32.00
CA ASP A 583 -29.28 38.87 -31.91
C ASP A 583 -29.47 37.54 -32.68
N GLY A 584 -30.41 36.69 -32.26
CA GLY A 584 -31.28 35.94 -33.18
C GLY A 584 -30.99 34.49 -33.64
N ARG A 585 -31.50 33.51 -32.86
CA ARG A 585 -32.30 32.31 -33.31
C ARG A 585 -31.64 31.04 -33.92
N GLY A 586 -32.30 29.90 -33.65
CA GLY A 586 -32.06 28.52 -34.14
C GLY A 586 -32.06 27.53 -32.96
N ILE A 587 -32.95 26.55 -32.74
CA ILE A 587 -33.84 25.67 -33.53
C ILE A 587 -33.12 24.46 -34.18
N PHE A 588 -33.32 23.26 -33.57
CA PHE A 588 -33.11 21.88 -34.06
C PHE A 588 -31.81 21.53 -34.83
N GLY A 589 -31.01 20.57 -34.33
CA GLY A 589 -29.97 19.94 -35.17
C GLY A 589 -29.05 18.94 -34.46
N SER A 590 -28.98 17.72 -34.98
CA SER A 590 -28.25 16.55 -34.45
C SER A 590 -26.78 16.43 -34.90
N ARG A 591 -26.00 15.60 -34.14
CA ARG A 591 -24.72 14.93 -34.49
C ARG A 591 -23.37 15.71 -34.44
N ARG A 592 -22.32 14.91 -34.21
CA ARG A 592 -20.84 15.17 -34.26
C ARG A 592 -20.27 15.89 -33.02
N ALA A 593 -19.09 15.59 -32.45
CA ALA A 593 -17.85 14.86 -32.82
C ALA A 593 -16.75 15.70 -33.52
N ALA A 594 -15.55 15.72 -32.90
CA ALA A 594 -14.29 16.36 -33.35
C ALA A 594 -14.31 17.91 -33.45
N VAL A 595 -13.21 18.70 -33.35
CA VAL A 595 -11.80 18.55 -32.89
C VAL A 595 -11.22 19.98 -32.74
N VAL A 596 -10.29 20.25 -31.81
CA VAL A 596 -9.23 21.29 -31.92
C VAL A 596 -7.99 20.83 -31.13
N ALA A 597 -6.78 21.17 -31.59
CA ALA A 597 -5.51 20.90 -30.89
C ALA A 597 -4.51 22.08 -31.03
N ALA A 598 -3.40 21.99 -30.26
CA ALA A 598 -2.13 22.72 -30.37
C ALA A 598 -2.03 24.20 -29.92
N ILE A 599 -0.98 24.51 -29.13
CA ILE A 599 -0.33 25.83 -29.01
C ILE A 599 1.20 25.66 -28.96
N VAL A 600 1.89 26.23 -29.97
CA VAL A 600 3.36 26.47 -30.10
C VAL A 600 3.56 27.45 -31.30
N VAL A 601 4.63 28.24 -31.51
CA VAL A 601 5.95 28.45 -30.86
C VAL A 601 6.28 29.96 -30.80
N VAL A 602 6.84 30.47 -29.70
CA VAL A 602 7.71 31.68 -29.66
C VAL A 602 8.78 31.40 -28.58
N LEU A 603 10.09 31.66 -28.72
CA LEU A 603 10.79 32.69 -29.49
C LEU A 603 12.18 32.21 -29.97
N PHE A 604 12.52 32.41 -31.25
CA PHE A 604 13.91 32.34 -31.75
C PHE A 604 14.06 33.28 -32.96
N LEU A 605 15.09 34.13 -32.96
CA LEU A 605 15.42 35.03 -34.07
C LEU A 605 16.92 35.34 -34.10
N ALA A 606 17.59 34.98 -35.21
CA ALA A 606 18.34 35.92 -36.08
C ALA A 606 19.29 35.18 -37.05
N LEU A 607 19.07 35.35 -38.37
CA LEU A 607 20.05 35.24 -39.48
C LEU A 607 20.72 33.85 -39.68
N GLY A 608 20.94 33.32 -40.88
CA GLY A 608 21.25 33.92 -42.19
C GLY A 608 22.75 33.74 -42.47
N THR A 609 23.24 33.20 -43.60
CA THR A 609 22.64 33.05 -44.94
C THR A 609 23.17 31.83 -45.73
N THR A 610 22.52 31.55 -46.87
CA THR A 610 22.82 30.56 -47.91
C THR A 610 24.26 30.46 -48.44
N PHE A 611 24.71 29.24 -48.79
CA PHE A 611 25.28 28.95 -50.12
C PHE A 611 25.16 27.45 -50.50
N ALA A 612 25.40 27.11 -51.78
CA ALA A 612 25.32 25.75 -52.34
C ALA A 612 26.43 25.52 -53.40
N VAL A 613 26.38 24.38 -54.12
CA VAL A 613 27.37 23.83 -55.11
C VAL A 613 28.43 22.94 -54.43
N VAL A 614 28.52 21.61 -54.58
CA VAL A 614 28.40 20.64 -55.72
C VAL A 614 29.72 20.37 -56.45
N LEU A 615 30.23 19.14 -56.24
CA LEU A 615 31.17 18.32 -57.05
C LEU A 615 32.71 18.56 -57.03
N THR A 616 33.41 17.42 -57.14
CA THR A 616 34.87 17.18 -57.33
C THR A 616 35.82 17.56 -56.17
N GLY A 617 36.91 16.83 -55.91
CA GLY A 617 37.26 15.48 -56.38
C GLY A 617 38.75 15.10 -56.32
N ARG A 618 39.02 13.86 -55.90
CA ARG A 618 40.13 12.97 -56.32
C ARG A 618 41.57 13.12 -55.73
N ASP A 619 41.99 12.02 -55.06
CA ASP A 619 43.32 11.37 -54.89
C ASP A 619 44.58 12.09 -54.36
N SER A 620 45.35 11.28 -53.59
CA SER A 620 46.80 11.35 -53.28
C SER A 620 47.31 12.35 -52.22
N GLY A 621 48.28 11.99 -51.36
CA GLY A 621 48.89 10.66 -51.15
C GLY A 621 50.17 10.67 -50.28
N ALA A 622 50.65 9.47 -49.94
CA ALA A 622 51.88 9.14 -49.17
C ALA A 622 51.93 9.55 -47.67
N GLY A 623 52.62 8.80 -46.79
CA GLY A 623 53.20 7.46 -46.98
C GLY A 623 54.21 7.00 -45.90
N SER A 624 54.30 5.67 -45.75
CA SER A 624 55.26 4.86 -44.94
C SER A 624 55.11 4.85 -43.40
N GLY A 625 55.26 3.72 -42.69
CA GLY A 625 55.23 2.30 -43.13
C GLY A 625 56.20 1.37 -42.38
N ALA A 626 55.73 0.20 -41.94
CA ALA A 626 56.54 -0.99 -41.59
C ALA A 626 55.66 -2.25 -41.41
N ASP A 627 55.80 -3.19 -42.34
CA ASP A 627 55.66 -4.65 -42.31
C ASP A 627 54.78 -5.40 -41.28
N ALA A 628 54.01 -6.35 -41.82
CA ALA A 628 53.35 -7.43 -41.08
C ALA A 628 54.02 -8.78 -41.38
N VAL A 629 53.96 -9.72 -40.43
CA VAL A 629 54.27 -11.15 -40.63
C VAL A 629 53.05 -11.97 -40.23
N ALA A 630 52.70 -12.98 -41.04
CA ALA A 630 51.39 -13.65 -40.97
C ALA A 630 51.50 -15.16 -40.76
N ALA A 631 50.56 -15.74 -39.99
CA ALA A 631 49.95 -17.07 -40.15
C ALA A 631 49.07 -17.42 -38.92
N PRO A 632 48.12 -18.38 -39.03
CA PRO A 632 47.46 -18.91 -40.21
C PRO A 632 45.96 -18.56 -40.24
N ALA A 633 45.30 -18.72 -41.39
CA ALA A 633 43.84 -18.70 -41.44
C ALA A 633 43.28 -20.04 -40.94
N VAL A 634 42.65 -20.07 -39.77
CA VAL A 634 41.87 -21.23 -39.32
C VAL A 634 40.51 -21.19 -40.00
N THR A 635 40.20 -22.22 -40.81
CA THR A 635 38.91 -22.36 -41.46
C THR A 635 37.82 -22.67 -40.43
N ALA A 636 37.13 -21.64 -39.96
CA ALA A 636 35.86 -21.80 -39.26
C ALA A 636 34.87 -22.53 -40.19
N SER A 637 34.41 -23.72 -39.78
CA SER A 637 33.32 -24.40 -40.48
C SER A 637 32.05 -23.54 -40.36
N PRO A 638 31.20 -23.46 -41.40
CA PRO A 638 29.89 -22.85 -41.24
C PRO A 638 29.13 -23.60 -40.15
N ALA A 639 28.60 -22.86 -39.16
CA ALA A 639 27.70 -23.45 -38.18
C ALA A 639 26.50 -24.06 -38.90
N PRO A 640 25.99 -25.24 -38.48
CA PRO A 640 24.90 -25.89 -39.17
C PRO A 640 23.66 -25.02 -39.10
N SER A 641 23.21 -24.49 -40.25
CA SER A 641 21.90 -23.87 -40.38
C SER A 641 20.86 -24.87 -39.89
N ALA A 642 20.10 -24.51 -38.86
CA ALA A 642 19.08 -25.38 -38.28
C ALA A 642 17.89 -25.49 -39.26
N THR A 643 18.00 -26.40 -40.23
CA THR A 643 16.93 -26.72 -41.16
C THR A 643 15.81 -27.42 -40.40
N GLY A 644 14.90 -26.63 -39.83
CA GLY A 644 13.63 -27.13 -39.33
C GLY A 644 12.91 -27.94 -40.43
N PRO A 645 12.16 -29.00 -40.06
CA PRO A 645 11.61 -29.92 -41.05
C PRO A 645 10.71 -29.18 -42.03
N THR A 646 11.12 -29.13 -43.30
CA THR A 646 10.42 -28.42 -44.36
C THR A 646 9.09 -29.11 -44.66
N GLY A 647 8.01 -28.60 -44.05
CA GLY A 647 6.65 -28.94 -44.46
C GLY A 647 6.41 -28.60 -45.93
N PRO A 648 5.38 -29.18 -46.57
CA PRO A 648 5.03 -28.85 -47.95
C PRO A 648 4.81 -27.34 -48.08
N PRO A 649 5.25 -26.70 -49.18
CA PRO A 649 5.14 -25.26 -49.35
C PRO A 649 3.66 -24.85 -49.32
N ALA A 650 3.29 -24.04 -48.33
CA ALA A 650 1.92 -23.57 -48.17
C ALA A 650 1.45 -22.81 -49.41
N SER A 651 0.19 -23.01 -49.78
CA SER A 651 -0.48 -22.20 -50.80
C SER A 651 -0.31 -20.71 -50.49
N ALA A 652 -0.07 -19.89 -51.51
CA ALA A 652 0.06 -18.44 -51.34
C ALA A 652 -1.17 -17.78 -50.69
N ALA A 653 -2.34 -18.45 -50.74
CA ALA A 653 -3.54 -18.02 -50.00
C ALA A 653 -3.39 -18.13 -48.46
N ASN A 654 -2.59 -19.09 -48.00
CA ASN A 654 -2.42 -19.45 -46.59
C ASN A 654 -1.09 -18.95 -45.96
N LEU A 655 -0.31 -18.15 -46.70
CA LEU A 655 0.88 -17.48 -46.17
C LEU A 655 0.50 -16.12 -45.54
N VAL A 656 0.95 -15.89 -44.31
CA VAL A 656 0.92 -14.59 -43.62
C VAL A 656 2.35 -14.07 -43.51
N ARG A 657 2.58 -12.82 -43.92
CA ARG A 657 3.89 -12.16 -43.84
C ARG A 657 3.89 -11.13 -42.70
N VAL A 658 4.82 -11.27 -41.77
CA VAL A 658 5.10 -10.28 -40.72
C VAL A 658 6.51 -9.75 -40.92
N ALA A 659 6.70 -8.44 -40.76
CA ALA A 659 8.03 -7.84 -40.74
C ALA A 659 8.03 -6.64 -39.79
N GLY A 660 9.17 -6.35 -39.15
CA GLY A 660 9.32 -5.17 -38.31
C GLY A 660 10.10 -5.44 -37.04
N SER A 661 9.78 -4.70 -35.98
CA SER A 661 10.57 -4.59 -34.77
C SER A 661 11.03 -5.92 -34.19
N SER A 662 12.35 -6.10 -34.09
CA SER A 662 13.01 -7.18 -33.35
C SER A 662 12.59 -7.29 -31.88
N GLU A 663 11.98 -6.24 -31.33
CA GLU A 663 11.43 -6.18 -29.98
C GLU A 663 10.00 -6.74 -29.86
N VAL A 664 9.25 -6.83 -30.96
CA VAL A 664 7.89 -7.41 -30.98
C VAL A 664 7.87 -8.79 -31.65
N ALA A 665 8.85 -9.08 -32.51
CA ALA A 665 9.02 -10.38 -33.16
C ALA A 665 8.95 -11.59 -32.19
N PRO A 666 9.52 -11.58 -30.96
CA PRO A 666 9.38 -12.71 -30.02
C PRO A 666 7.93 -12.99 -29.60
N ILE A 667 7.10 -11.94 -29.47
CA ILE A 667 5.67 -12.06 -29.14
C ILE A 667 4.92 -12.71 -30.31
N THR A 668 5.20 -12.26 -31.53
CA THR A 668 4.62 -12.80 -32.77
C THR A 668 5.11 -14.23 -33.07
N GLU A 669 6.35 -14.57 -32.73
CA GLU A 669 6.89 -15.93 -32.80
C GLU A 669 6.18 -16.86 -31.81
N THR A 670 6.01 -16.45 -30.54
CA THR A 670 5.20 -17.20 -29.56
C THR A 670 3.76 -17.39 -30.05
N ALA A 671 3.11 -16.34 -30.57
CA ALA A 671 1.78 -16.42 -31.16
C ALA A 671 1.69 -17.48 -32.27
N TYR A 672 2.70 -17.56 -33.15
CA TYR A 672 2.74 -18.55 -34.23
C TYR A 672 3.07 -19.97 -33.74
N ASN A 673 3.98 -20.10 -32.78
CA ASN A 673 4.38 -21.38 -32.17
C ASN A 673 3.20 -22.09 -31.48
N GLU A 674 2.24 -21.32 -30.94
CA GLU A 674 0.95 -21.82 -30.44
C GLU A 674 -0.08 -22.00 -31.56
N PHE A 675 -0.32 -20.97 -32.38
CA PHE A 675 -1.36 -20.99 -33.42
C PHE A 675 -1.25 -22.20 -34.36
N ARG A 676 -0.03 -22.58 -34.76
CA ARG A 676 0.21 -23.74 -35.64
C ARG A 676 -0.22 -25.08 -35.03
N GLN A 677 -0.43 -25.15 -33.70
CA GLN A 677 -0.91 -26.37 -33.03
C GLN A 677 -2.40 -26.58 -33.32
N VAL A 678 -3.19 -25.48 -33.32
CA VAL A 678 -4.64 -25.48 -33.61
C VAL A 678 -4.97 -25.29 -35.09
N GLN A 679 -4.10 -24.62 -35.86
CA GLN A 679 -4.30 -24.31 -37.28
C GLN A 679 -3.02 -24.60 -38.10
N ARG A 680 -2.90 -25.85 -38.55
CA ARG A 680 -1.71 -26.37 -39.25
C ARG A 680 -1.58 -25.92 -40.71
N ASN A 681 -2.65 -25.42 -41.31
CA ASN A 681 -2.68 -25.09 -42.75
C ASN A 681 -2.20 -23.66 -43.06
N VAL A 682 -1.90 -22.85 -42.04
CA VAL A 682 -1.37 -21.49 -42.19
C VAL A 682 0.11 -21.48 -41.86
N THR A 683 0.90 -20.82 -42.70
CA THR A 683 2.31 -20.52 -42.42
C THR A 683 2.45 -19.03 -42.14
N VAL A 684 3.08 -18.68 -41.02
CA VAL A 684 3.49 -17.31 -40.73
C VAL A 684 5.00 -17.20 -41.00
N SER A 685 5.39 -16.19 -41.77
CA SER A 685 6.79 -15.86 -42.05
C SER A 685 7.10 -14.54 -41.35
N ILE A 686 8.05 -14.53 -40.43
CA ILE A 686 8.39 -13.38 -39.59
C ILE A 686 9.79 -12.88 -39.98
N GLU A 687 9.94 -11.59 -40.27
CA GLU A 687 11.18 -10.95 -40.71
C GLU A 687 11.57 -9.81 -39.74
N SER A 688 12.44 -10.12 -38.78
CA SER A 688 12.91 -9.18 -37.75
C SER A 688 13.83 -8.10 -38.33
N THR A 689 13.37 -6.85 -38.30
CA THR A 689 14.02 -5.64 -38.81
C THR A 689 13.77 -4.45 -37.85
N THR A 690 13.65 -3.21 -38.36
CA THR A 690 13.22 -2.03 -37.57
C THR A 690 11.69 -1.84 -37.63
N THR A 691 11.12 -1.09 -36.70
CA THR A 691 9.70 -0.69 -36.75
C THR A 691 9.39 0.08 -38.05
N GLU A 692 10.29 0.95 -38.48
CA GLU A 692 10.19 1.76 -39.69
C GLU A 692 10.24 0.92 -40.97
N ASP A 693 11.11 -0.09 -41.03
CA ASP A 693 11.16 -1.06 -42.13
C ASP A 693 9.89 -1.93 -42.16
N GLY A 694 9.37 -2.32 -40.99
CA GLY A 694 8.08 -3.00 -40.84
C GLY A 694 6.92 -2.19 -41.43
N PHE A 695 6.81 -0.91 -41.07
CA PHE A 695 5.82 0.00 -41.65
C PHE A 695 6.05 0.21 -43.17
N ALA A 696 7.29 0.32 -43.63
CA ALA A 696 7.59 0.41 -45.06
C ALA A 696 7.19 -0.88 -45.82
N ALA A 697 7.39 -2.06 -45.22
CA ALA A 697 6.97 -3.34 -45.78
C ALA A 697 5.44 -3.48 -45.81
N LEU A 698 4.75 -3.05 -44.75
CA LEU A 698 3.28 -3.04 -44.65
C LEU A 698 2.65 -2.14 -45.71
N CYS A 699 3.17 -0.91 -45.85
CA CYS A 699 2.69 0.08 -46.82
C CYS A 699 3.03 -0.24 -48.28
N SER A 700 4.09 -1.01 -48.54
CA SER A 700 4.49 -1.43 -49.88
C SER A 700 3.89 -2.77 -50.33
N GLY A 701 3.03 -3.40 -49.49
CA GLY A 701 2.39 -4.67 -49.80
C GLY A 701 3.26 -5.91 -49.57
N LYS A 702 4.46 -5.74 -49.01
CA LYS A 702 5.44 -6.82 -48.78
C LYS A 702 5.15 -7.63 -47.51
N ALA A 703 4.72 -6.95 -46.45
CA ALA A 703 4.23 -7.56 -45.21
C ALA A 703 2.71 -7.38 -45.11
N ASP A 704 2.01 -8.29 -44.43
CA ASP A 704 0.58 -8.20 -44.12
C ASP A 704 0.32 -7.59 -42.74
N ILE A 705 1.29 -7.80 -41.85
CA ILE A 705 1.34 -7.37 -40.46
C ILE A 705 2.71 -6.71 -40.25
N ALA A 706 2.77 -5.62 -39.48
CA ALA A 706 4.00 -5.04 -38.98
C ALA A 706 4.09 -5.14 -37.47
N ASP A 707 5.22 -5.64 -37.01
CA ASP A 707 5.64 -5.67 -35.61
C ASP A 707 6.27 -4.31 -35.27
N ALA A 708 5.82 -3.64 -34.19
CA ALA A 708 6.15 -2.22 -33.96
C ALA A 708 6.34 -1.88 -32.47
N SER A 709 7.51 -1.36 -32.09
CA SER A 709 7.83 -1.01 -30.69
C SER A 709 7.66 0.47 -30.34
N PHE A 710 6.86 1.17 -31.13
CA PHE A 710 6.28 2.49 -30.89
C PHE A 710 5.03 2.68 -31.78
N GLU A 711 4.19 3.67 -31.46
CA GLU A 711 2.95 3.94 -32.23
C GLU A 711 3.27 4.51 -33.62
N LEU A 712 2.47 4.12 -34.62
CA LEU A 712 2.57 4.58 -36.01
C LEU A 712 2.33 6.09 -36.16
N ASN A 713 3.41 6.87 -36.11
CA ASN A 713 3.38 8.29 -36.44
C ASN A 713 3.19 8.48 -37.97
N PRO A 714 2.16 9.24 -38.43
CA PRO A 714 1.94 9.52 -39.85
C PRO A 714 3.14 10.13 -40.59
N GLY A 715 4.03 10.84 -39.88
CA GLY A 715 5.26 11.42 -40.45
C GLY A 715 6.24 10.40 -41.02
N PHE A 716 6.19 9.13 -40.59
CA PHE A 716 6.97 8.04 -41.20
C PHE A 716 6.34 7.51 -42.50
N ILE A 717 5.04 7.75 -42.72
CA ILE A 717 4.27 7.18 -43.81
C ILE A 717 4.42 8.06 -45.07
N LYS A 718 5.40 7.73 -45.92
CA LYS A 718 5.64 8.41 -47.22
C LYS A 718 4.48 8.31 -48.23
N ASN A 719 3.42 7.56 -47.93
CA ASN A 719 2.21 7.42 -48.74
C ASN A 719 0.94 7.57 -47.86
N PRO A 720 0.23 8.72 -47.88
CA PRO A 720 -0.92 8.98 -47.01
C PRO A 720 -2.16 8.12 -47.30
N ASP A 721 -2.15 7.29 -48.35
CA ASP A 721 -3.18 6.26 -48.57
C ASP A 721 -2.84 4.91 -47.93
N CYS A 722 -1.67 4.75 -47.29
CA CYS A 722 -1.36 3.61 -46.44
C CYS A 722 -2.00 3.76 -45.04
N GLU A 723 -1.90 4.95 -44.43
CA GLU A 723 -2.43 5.25 -43.09
C GLU A 723 -3.90 4.83 -42.94
N LYS A 724 -4.73 5.19 -43.93
CA LYS A 724 -6.17 4.86 -44.03
C LYS A 724 -6.47 3.37 -44.24
N LYS A 725 -5.44 2.53 -44.42
CA LYS A 725 -5.52 1.10 -44.75
C LYS A 725 -4.79 0.21 -43.74
N VAL A 726 -4.28 0.76 -42.65
CA VAL A 726 -3.66 0.00 -41.56
C VAL A 726 -4.45 0.17 -40.26
N VAL A 727 -4.38 -0.84 -39.40
CA VAL A 727 -4.99 -0.82 -38.07
C VAL A 727 -3.98 -1.31 -37.05
N GLY A 728 -3.74 -0.53 -36.01
CA GLY A 728 -2.90 -0.92 -34.86
C GLY A 728 -3.70 -1.63 -33.78
N PHE A 729 -3.04 -2.57 -33.11
CA PHE A 729 -3.49 -3.27 -31.91
C PHE A 729 -2.33 -3.22 -30.90
N GLU A 730 -2.59 -2.79 -29.67
CA GLU A 730 -1.59 -2.78 -28.59
C GLU A 730 -1.55 -4.18 -27.95
N VAL A 731 -0.42 -4.87 -28.01
CA VAL A 731 -0.34 -6.32 -27.68
C VAL A 731 0.33 -6.63 -26.35
N ALA A 732 1.25 -5.78 -25.91
CA ALA A 732 1.99 -5.93 -24.65
C ALA A 732 2.57 -4.58 -24.22
N HIS A 733 3.06 -4.50 -22.99
CA HIS A 733 4.09 -3.52 -22.62
C HIS A 733 5.43 -4.24 -22.50
N HIS A 734 6.51 -3.61 -22.97
CA HIS A 734 7.86 -4.02 -22.61
C HIS A 734 8.28 -3.20 -21.40
N THR A 735 8.68 -3.91 -20.34
CA THR A 735 9.12 -3.26 -19.10
C THR A 735 10.37 -3.90 -18.57
N LEU A 736 11.35 -3.06 -18.23
CA LEU A 736 12.68 -3.46 -17.80
C LEU A 736 13.00 -2.88 -16.41
N PRO A 737 12.47 -3.45 -15.31
CA PRO A 737 12.79 -3.04 -13.95
C PRO A 737 14.29 -3.01 -13.70
N ILE A 738 14.78 -1.91 -13.10
CA ILE A 738 16.05 -1.93 -12.39
C ILE A 738 15.79 -2.57 -11.03
N VAL A 739 16.65 -3.49 -10.61
CA VAL A 739 16.50 -4.28 -9.38
C VAL A 739 17.77 -4.22 -8.52
N VAL A 740 17.56 -4.34 -7.22
CA VAL A 740 18.61 -4.54 -6.21
C VAL A 740 18.19 -5.63 -5.22
N ASN A 741 19.13 -6.06 -4.39
CA ASN A 741 18.85 -6.93 -3.25
C ASN A 741 17.87 -6.24 -2.27
N PRO A 742 16.92 -6.96 -1.64
CA PRO A 742 16.07 -6.41 -0.58
C PRO A 742 16.84 -5.80 0.59
N ARG A 743 18.07 -6.27 0.88
CA ARG A 743 18.97 -5.74 1.93
C ARG A 743 19.74 -4.47 1.51
N ASN A 744 19.52 -3.96 0.31
CA ASN A 744 19.92 -2.62 -0.11
C ASN A 744 18.83 -1.63 0.36
N THR A 745 19.11 -0.91 1.44
CA THR A 745 18.16 -0.03 2.16
C THR A 745 18.41 1.45 1.91
N TRP A 746 19.11 1.81 0.83
CA TRP A 746 19.41 3.21 0.46
C TRP A 746 18.92 3.56 -0.95
N LEU A 747 19.06 2.64 -1.92
CA LEU A 747 18.68 2.89 -3.31
C LEU A 747 17.16 2.74 -3.52
N HIS A 748 16.35 3.63 -2.93
CA HIS A 748 14.90 3.62 -3.11
C HIS A 748 14.52 4.04 -4.53
N CYS A 749 14.93 5.23 -4.93
CA CYS A 749 14.53 5.88 -6.18
C CYS A 749 15.74 6.43 -6.95
N LEU A 750 15.65 6.40 -8.28
CA LEU A 750 16.62 7.00 -9.20
C LEU A 750 15.92 7.97 -10.17
N THR A 751 16.49 9.17 -10.33
CA THR A 751 16.15 10.03 -11.47
C THR A 751 16.68 9.44 -12.77
N LEU A 752 16.07 9.76 -13.91
CA LEU A 752 16.61 9.33 -15.22
C LEU A 752 18.07 9.76 -15.43
N GLN A 753 18.45 10.94 -14.95
CA GLN A 753 19.84 11.40 -15.03
C GLN A 753 20.79 10.46 -14.27
N GLN A 754 20.41 10.00 -13.08
CA GLN A 754 21.19 9.02 -12.33
C GLN A 754 21.16 7.64 -13.02
N VAL A 755 20.06 7.20 -13.62
CA VAL A 755 20.03 5.95 -14.43
C VAL A 755 21.02 6.05 -15.60
N LYS A 756 21.01 7.15 -16.36
CA LYS A 756 21.97 7.42 -17.44
C LYS A 756 23.42 7.47 -16.93
N GLN A 757 23.66 8.10 -15.76
CA GLN A 757 24.96 8.14 -15.09
C GLN A 757 25.45 6.75 -14.64
N VAL A 758 24.55 5.92 -14.12
CA VAL A 758 24.87 4.57 -13.62
C VAL A 758 25.20 3.62 -14.77
N TRP A 759 24.40 3.59 -15.84
CA TRP A 759 24.47 2.55 -16.87
C TRP A 759 25.12 2.98 -18.19
N GLY A 760 25.34 4.28 -18.41
CA GLY A 760 25.89 4.82 -19.65
C GLY A 760 27.32 4.33 -19.98
N ALA A 761 27.62 4.28 -21.28
CA ALA A 761 28.93 3.88 -21.78
C ALA A 761 30.07 4.75 -21.20
N GLY A 762 31.11 4.10 -20.70
CA GLY A 762 32.24 4.78 -20.05
C GLY A 762 31.96 5.34 -18.65
N SER A 763 30.84 4.99 -18.01
CA SER A 763 30.54 5.45 -16.64
C SER A 763 31.64 5.08 -15.64
N ALA A 764 32.15 6.10 -14.92
CA ALA A 764 33.09 5.95 -13.83
C ALA A 764 32.43 5.52 -12.49
N VAL A 765 31.09 5.45 -12.44
CA VAL A 765 30.36 5.06 -11.22
C VAL A 765 30.69 3.61 -10.88
N THR A 766 31.28 3.40 -9.70
CA THR A 766 31.74 2.11 -9.17
C THR A 766 31.38 1.92 -7.69
N ARG A 767 30.90 2.97 -7.02
CA ARG A 767 30.54 3.02 -5.60
C ARG A 767 29.21 3.77 -5.41
N TRP A 768 28.39 3.38 -4.43
CA TRP A 768 27.05 3.95 -4.26
C TRP A 768 27.08 5.45 -3.94
N SER A 769 28.04 5.87 -3.10
CA SER A 769 28.43 7.26 -2.80
C SER A 769 28.63 8.18 -4.01
N GLN A 770 28.83 7.63 -5.21
CA GLN A 770 29.02 8.37 -6.46
C GLN A 770 27.71 8.62 -7.24
N ILE A 771 26.61 7.99 -6.83
CA ILE A 771 25.25 8.20 -7.38
C ILE A 771 24.50 9.23 -6.55
N ASP A 772 24.64 9.15 -5.22
CA ASP A 772 24.18 10.13 -4.26
C ASP A 772 25.15 10.15 -3.05
N PRO A 773 25.63 11.32 -2.57
CA PRO A 773 26.55 11.38 -1.42
C PRO A 773 25.99 10.89 -0.08
N SER A 774 24.68 10.67 0.03
CA SER A 774 24.04 10.05 1.21
C SER A 774 24.13 8.52 1.23
N PHE A 775 24.44 7.89 0.09
CA PHE A 775 24.59 6.44 -0.02
C PHE A 775 25.95 5.97 0.54
N PRO A 776 26.05 4.72 1.05
CA PRO A 776 27.30 4.22 1.63
C PRO A 776 28.46 4.20 0.62
N ASP A 777 29.68 4.36 1.11
CA ASP A 777 30.89 4.17 0.28
C ASP A 777 31.25 2.68 0.12
N GLU A 778 30.26 1.91 -0.31
CA GLU A 778 30.36 0.49 -0.69
C GLU A 778 30.48 0.37 -2.23
N PRO A 779 31.18 -0.65 -2.76
CA PRO A 779 31.25 -0.91 -4.20
C PRO A 779 29.91 -1.41 -4.76
N ILE A 780 29.76 -1.33 -6.09
CA ILE A 780 28.58 -1.80 -6.83
C ILE A 780 28.96 -2.96 -7.76
N THR A 781 28.22 -4.07 -7.69
CA THR A 781 28.27 -5.16 -8.67
C THR A 781 27.23 -4.89 -9.76
N PHE A 782 27.65 -4.77 -11.01
CA PHE A 782 26.72 -4.57 -12.13
C PHE A 782 26.43 -5.89 -12.85
N VAL A 783 25.15 -6.23 -13.02
CA VAL A 783 24.69 -7.47 -13.66
C VAL A 783 23.60 -7.15 -14.68
N GLY A 784 23.49 -7.93 -15.76
CA GLY A 784 22.42 -7.74 -16.75
C GLY A 784 22.33 -8.83 -17.82
N PRO A 785 21.29 -8.82 -18.65
CA PRO A 785 21.15 -9.73 -19.78
C PRO A 785 22.28 -9.57 -20.81
N PRO A 786 22.50 -10.53 -21.73
CA PRO A 786 23.59 -10.43 -22.70
C PRO A 786 23.38 -9.23 -23.62
N ARG A 787 24.45 -8.52 -24.00
CA ARG A 787 24.38 -7.28 -24.80
C ARG A 787 23.66 -7.43 -26.14
N GLY A 788 23.64 -8.63 -26.71
CA GLY A 788 22.90 -8.95 -27.94
C GLY A 788 21.42 -9.25 -27.75
N SER A 789 20.92 -9.35 -26.51
CA SER A 789 19.50 -9.56 -26.21
C SER A 789 18.63 -8.35 -26.56
N VAL A 790 17.34 -8.58 -26.77
CA VAL A 790 16.35 -7.52 -26.96
C VAL A 790 16.31 -6.62 -25.72
N GLN A 791 16.30 -7.21 -24.52
CA GLN A 791 16.25 -6.50 -23.25
C GLN A 791 17.43 -5.54 -23.09
N ALA A 792 18.66 -5.97 -23.38
CA ALA A 792 19.83 -5.09 -23.34
C ALA A 792 19.79 -3.98 -24.39
N GLN A 793 19.43 -4.29 -25.64
CA GLN A 793 19.36 -3.29 -26.72
C GLN A 793 18.30 -2.21 -26.44
N VAL A 794 17.14 -2.61 -25.92
CA VAL A 794 16.05 -1.69 -25.55
C VAL A 794 16.41 -0.86 -24.33
N PHE A 795 16.96 -1.48 -23.28
CA PHE A 795 17.44 -0.74 -22.10
C PHE A 795 18.44 0.35 -22.50
N ASN A 796 19.44 0.00 -23.32
CA ASN A 796 20.43 0.94 -23.83
C ASN A 796 19.78 2.07 -24.64
N ALA A 797 18.93 1.75 -25.63
CA ALA A 797 18.26 2.76 -26.46
C ALA A 797 17.43 3.74 -25.62
N THR A 798 16.76 3.25 -24.58
CA THR A 798 15.97 4.05 -23.63
C THR A 798 16.83 4.98 -22.74
N ILE A 799 18.10 4.64 -22.47
CA ILE A 799 18.97 5.44 -21.59
C ILE A 799 20.04 6.28 -22.32
N SER A 800 20.65 5.81 -23.40
CA SER A 800 21.84 6.45 -24.01
C SER A 800 21.60 6.94 -25.43
N ASP A 801 20.34 6.96 -25.86
CA ASP A 801 19.87 7.36 -27.19
C ASP A 801 20.52 6.51 -28.33
N ALA A 802 21.11 5.36 -27.97
CA ALA A 802 21.84 4.44 -28.83
C ALA A 802 21.83 3.00 -28.25
N SER A 803 21.43 2.01 -29.04
CA SER A 803 21.25 0.61 -28.58
C SER A 803 22.56 -0.15 -28.29
N ASP A 804 23.69 0.30 -28.84
CA ASP A 804 25.01 -0.36 -28.72
C ASP A 804 25.82 0.10 -27.48
N ARG A 805 25.38 1.14 -26.77
CA ARG A 805 26.22 1.89 -25.81
C ARG A 805 25.76 1.77 -24.36
N SER A 806 26.39 0.84 -23.65
CA SER A 806 26.29 0.63 -22.19
C SER A 806 27.67 0.58 -21.53
N ARG A 807 27.71 0.70 -20.20
CA ARG A 807 28.88 0.34 -19.37
C ARG A 807 29.24 -1.14 -19.49
N ASP A 808 30.39 -1.55 -18.94
CA ASP A 808 30.67 -2.96 -18.65
C ASP A 808 29.96 -3.43 -17.36
N TYR A 809 29.41 -4.65 -17.44
CA TYR A 809 28.66 -5.37 -16.40
C TYR A 809 28.77 -6.89 -16.63
N ARG A 810 28.47 -7.71 -15.60
CA ARG A 810 28.39 -9.18 -15.73
C ARG A 810 27.17 -9.56 -16.55
N GLN A 811 27.40 -10.16 -17.71
CA GLN A 811 26.35 -10.69 -18.57
C GLN A 811 25.96 -12.11 -18.14
N THR A 812 24.67 -12.36 -18.00
CA THR A 812 24.07 -13.66 -17.64
C THR A 812 22.64 -13.72 -18.21
N ASP A 813 21.89 -14.81 -18.07
CA ASP A 813 20.48 -14.87 -18.51
C ASP A 813 19.55 -14.16 -17.52
N LEU A 814 18.27 -13.97 -17.86
CA LEU A 814 17.32 -13.14 -17.08
C LEU A 814 17.13 -13.68 -15.65
N SER A 815 16.95 -15.00 -15.53
CA SER A 815 16.95 -15.71 -14.24
C SER A 815 18.31 -15.63 -13.53
N GLY A 816 19.42 -15.63 -14.26
CA GLY A 816 20.76 -15.39 -13.74
C GLY A 816 20.91 -14.00 -13.13
N VAL A 817 20.41 -12.93 -13.76
CA VAL A 817 20.43 -11.57 -13.20
C VAL A 817 19.66 -11.53 -11.88
N ALA A 818 18.48 -12.16 -11.85
CA ALA A 818 17.64 -12.23 -10.67
C ALA A 818 18.30 -13.02 -9.51
N ASN A 819 18.92 -14.18 -9.80
CA ASN A 819 19.68 -14.95 -8.81
C ASN A 819 20.91 -14.17 -8.29
N ASP A 820 21.67 -13.56 -9.20
CA ASP A 820 22.86 -12.78 -8.89
C ASP A 820 22.55 -11.60 -7.95
N VAL A 821 21.48 -10.85 -8.24
CA VAL A 821 21.05 -9.70 -7.43
C VAL A 821 20.41 -10.13 -6.11
N ALA A 822 19.70 -11.27 -6.07
CA ALA A 822 19.20 -11.85 -4.82
C ALA A 822 20.32 -12.36 -3.89
N ALA A 823 21.48 -12.73 -4.44
CA ALA A 823 22.63 -13.21 -3.68
C ALA A 823 23.55 -12.09 -3.14
N ASP A 824 23.72 -10.99 -3.88
CA ASP A 824 24.66 -9.91 -3.54
C ASP A 824 23.95 -8.60 -3.14
N ARG A 825 24.16 -8.15 -1.89
CA ARG A 825 23.64 -6.86 -1.36
C ARG A 825 24.13 -5.65 -2.16
N SER A 826 25.34 -5.73 -2.71
CA SER A 826 25.98 -4.69 -3.51
C SER A 826 25.60 -4.75 -4.99
N ALA A 827 24.78 -5.71 -5.42
CA ALA A 827 24.41 -5.84 -6.82
C ALA A 827 23.24 -4.94 -7.24
N ILE A 828 23.37 -4.41 -8.45
CA ILE A 828 22.30 -3.78 -9.24
C ILE A 828 22.22 -4.48 -10.59
N GLY A 829 21.00 -4.71 -11.05
CA GLY A 829 20.75 -5.26 -12.37
C GLY A 829 19.49 -4.73 -13.01
N TYR A 830 19.21 -5.19 -14.22
CA TYR A 830 17.94 -5.00 -14.90
C TYR A 830 17.57 -6.27 -15.66
N LEU A 831 16.28 -6.58 -15.74
CA LEU A 831 15.71 -7.75 -16.42
C LEU A 831 14.28 -7.45 -16.86
N ASP A 832 13.58 -8.41 -17.45
CA ASP A 832 12.16 -8.32 -17.80
C ASP A 832 11.25 -8.31 -16.56
N PHE A 833 10.09 -7.66 -16.67
CA PHE A 833 9.13 -7.63 -15.57
C PHE A 833 8.59 -9.03 -15.15
N PRO A 834 8.21 -9.95 -16.05
CA PRO A 834 7.72 -11.28 -15.64
C PRO A 834 8.72 -12.08 -14.81
N THR A 835 10.03 -12.03 -15.13
CA THR A 835 11.06 -12.68 -14.30
C THR A 835 11.25 -11.96 -12.95
N TYR A 836 11.16 -10.63 -12.91
CA TYR A 836 11.17 -9.88 -11.63
C TYR A 836 9.99 -10.26 -10.74
N GLU A 837 8.78 -10.33 -11.29
CA GLU A 837 7.56 -10.77 -10.62
C GLU A 837 7.68 -12.22 -10.11
N THR A 838 8.23 -13.12 -10.94
CA THR A 838 8.50 -14.53 -10.60
C THR A 838 9.47 -14.69 -9.42
N PHE A 839 10.44 -13.77 -9.27
CA PHE A 839 11.36 -13.77 -8.12
C PHE A 839 10.80 -13.07 -6.88
N GLY A 840 9.80 -12.20 -7.04
CA GLY A 840 9.06 -11.54 -5.97
C GLY A 840 9.98 -10.89 -4.93
N THR A 841 9.73 -11.18 -3.65
CA THR A 841 10.45 -10.61 -2.50
C THR A 841 11.93 -11.01 -2.39
N LYS A 842 12.47 -11.82 -3.31
CA LYS A 842 13.93 -12.06 -3.44
C LYS A 842 14.66 -10.88 -4.09
N LEU A 843 13.92 -10.02 -4.79
CA LEU A 843 14.39 -8.78 -5.40
C LEU A 843 13.64 -7.59 -4.80
N ARG A 844 14.22 -6.40 -4.93
CA ARG A 844 13.52 -5.13 -4.74
C ARG A 844 13.66 -4.29 -6.00
N GLY A 845 12.53 -3.90 -6.58
CA GLY A 845 12.49 -2.92 -7.65
C GLY A 845 13.03 -1.56 -7.20
N VAL A 846 13.74 -0.88 -8.10
CA VAL A 846 14.19 0.49 -7.91
C VAL A 846 13.18 1.42 -8.54
N GLU A 847 12.71 2.40 -7.77
CA GLU A 847 11.74 3.38 -8.24
C GLU A 847 12.40 4.34 -9.24
N ILE A 848 11.63 4.80 -10.22
CA ILE A 848 12.12 5.69 -11.27
C ILE A 848 11.39 7.03 -11.17
N ASN A 849 12.15 8.12 -11.24
CA ASN A 849 11.61 9.47 -11.27
C ASN A 849 11.93 10.16 -12.60
N ASN A 850 10.85 10.50 -13.31
CA ASN A 850 10.85 11.18 -14.61
C ASN A 850 10.38 12.65 -14.53
N GLY A 851 10.23 13.19 -13.32
CA GLY A 851 9.74 14.55 -13.04
C GLY A 851 8.50 14.57 -12.14
N ASP A 852 7.60 13.60 -12.31
CA ASP A 852 6.29 13.53 -11.64
C ASP A 852 6.30 12.74 -10.31
N GLY A 853 7.49 12.36 -9.80
CA GLY A 853 7.66 11.57 -8.58
C GLY A 853 8.28 10.20 -8.85
N CYS A 854 8.52 9.44 -7.78
CA CYS A 854 9.13 8.11 -7.85
C CYS A 854 8.06 7.02 -8.05
N VAL A 855 8.24 6.17 -9.07
CA VAL A 855 7.32 5.06 -9.39
C VAL A 855 8.07 3.73 -9.28
N ALA A 856 7.63 2.84 -8.39
CA ALA A 856 8.14 1.47 -8.26
C ALA A 856 7.72 0.60 -9.45
N PRO A 857 8.53 -0.39 -9.90
CA PRO A 857 8.08 -1.39 -10.86
C PRO A 857 7.22 -2.45 -10.16
N ASN A 858 5.97 -2.57 -10.58
CA ASN A 858 4.97 -3.54 -10.11
C ASN A 858 3.88 -3.70 -11.17
N ALA A 859 3.04 -4.74 -11.08
CA ALA A 859 2.06 -5.07 -12.12
C ALA A 859 1.13 -3.91 -12.51
N VAL A 860 0.78 -3.02 -11.57
CA VAL A 860 -0.02 -1.81 -11.85
C VAL A 860 0.81 -0.79 -12.62
N SER A 861 1.97 -0.37 -12.11
CA SER A 861 2.78 0.69 -12.75
C SER A 861 3.32 0.29 -14.13
N VAL A 862 3.56 -1.01 -14.34
CA VAL A 862 3.96 -1.54 -15.64
C VAL A 862 2.76 -1.77 -16.55
N GLY A 863 1.63 -2.27 -16.04
CA GLY A 863 0.39 -2.46 -16.81
C GLY A 863 -0.28 -1.15 -17.26
N THR A 864 -0.11 -0.08 -16.50
CA THR A 864 -0.59 1.29 -16.81
C THR A 864 0.41 2.15 -17.58
N GLY A 865 1.67 1.71 -17.69
CA GLY A 865 2.72 2.47 -18.37
C GLY A 865 3.25 3.67 -17.57
N LEU A 866 3.11 3.69 -16.24
CA LEU A 866 3.61 4.76 -15.37
C LEU A 866 5.10 4.63 -15.03
N TYR A 867 5.71 3.44 -15.19
CA TYR A 867 7.15 3.21 -14.98
C TYR A 867 8.03 3.73 -16.16
N LEU A 868 7.78 4.96 -16.61
CA LEU A 868 8.45 5.58 -17.77
C LEU A 868 9.90 5.98 -17.47
N PRO A 869 10.82 5.90 -18.46
CA PRO A 869 10.66 5.38 -19.82
C PRO A 869 10.99 3.89 -19.92
N LEU A 870 11.31 3.23 -18.80
CA LEU A 870 11.67 1.81 -18.74
C LEU A 870 10.47 0.86 -18.95
N CYS A 871 9.26 1.42 -19.10
CA CYS A 871 8.04 0.76 -19.53
C CYS A 871 7.45 1.48 -20.75
N LYS A 872 7.10 0.75 -21.81
CA LYS A 872 6.44 1.31 -23.01
C LYS A 872 5.50 0.31 -23.70
N PRO A 873 4.45 0.79 -24.40
CA PRO A 873 3.56 -0.07 -25.18
C PRO A 873 4.23 -0.62 -26.44
N LEU A 874 3.83 -1.85 -26.81
CA LEU A 874 4.21 -2.56 -28.01
C LEU A 874 2.98 -2.87 -28.86
N PHE A 875 3.13 -2.79 -30.18
CA PHE A 875 2.02 -2.81 -31.13
C PHE A 875 2.23 -3.81 -32.26
N VAL A 876 1.11 -4.30 -32.77
CA VAL A 876 1.02 -5.07 -34.01
C VAL A 876 0.04 -4.35 -34.94
N TYR A 877 0.50 -4.00 -36.14
CA TYR A 877 -0.31 -3.31 -37.16
C TYR A 877 -0.66 -4.24 -38.30
N ALA A 878 -1.92 -4.28 -38.75
CA ALA A 878 -2.34 -5.11 -39.89
C ALA A 878 -2.92 -4.27 -41.03
N ARG A 879 -2.71 -4.69 -42.28
CA ARG A 879 -3.32 -4.03 -43.45
C ARG A 879 -4.76 -4.54 -43.68
N THR A 880 -5.70 -3.63 -43.89
CA THR A 880 -7.15 -3.91 -43.86
C THR A 880 -7.67 -4.75 -45.03
N ASP A 881 -6.91 -4.83 -46.13
CA ASP A 881 -7.12 -5.77 -47.23
C ASP A 881 -6.58 -7.18 -46.90
N ALA A 882 -5.43 -7.28 -46.24
CA ALA A 882 -4.86 -8.55 -45.78
C ALA A 882 -5.78 -9.23 -44.76
N LEU A 883 -6.44 -8.44 -43.89
CA LEU A 883 -7.49 -8.92 -42.98
C LEU A 883 -8.72 -9.55 -43.68
N ARG A 884 -8.86 -9.41 -45.01
CA ARG A 884 -9.89 -10.12 -45.79
C ARG A 884 -9.47 -11.52 -46.25
N ARG A 885 -8.20 -11.90 -46.07
CA ARG A 885 -7.71 -13.26 -46.31
C ARG A 885 -7.94 -14.14 -45.07
N PRO A 886 -8.54 -15.34 -45.20
CA PRO A 886 -8.83 -16.21 -44.06
C PRO A 886 -7.62 -16.54 -43.17
N ALA A 887 -6.43 -16.73 -43.75
CA ALA A 887 -5.22 -17.05 -43.00
C ALA A 887 -4.76 -15.91 -42.07
N THR A 888 -4.67 -14.68 -42.60
CA THR A 888 -4.31 -13.49 -41.81
C THR A 888 -5.37 -13.18 -40.75
N ALA A 889 -6.66 -13.31 -41.11
CA ALA A 889 -7.76 -13.14 -40.16
C ALA A 889 -7.73 -14.20 -39.04
N ALA A 890 -7.45 -15.46 -39.36
CA ALA A 890 -7.37 -16.54 -38.38
C ALA A 890 -6.16 -16.38 -37.45
N PHE A 891 -4.98 -16.05 -37.98
CA PHE A 891 -3.78 -15.82 -37.18
C PHE A 891 -3.97 -14.66 -36.20
N LEU A 892 -4.41 -13.49 -36.69
CA LEU A 892 -4.54 -12.32 -35.83
C LEU A 892 -5.72 -12.45 -34.84
N ARG A 893 -6.78 -13.20 -35.18
CA ARG A 893 -7.84 -13.58 -34.21
C ARG A 893 -7.25 -14.43 -33.08
N TYR A 894 -6.40 -15.42 -33.39
CA TYR A 894 -5.76 -16.23 -32.37
C TYR A 894 -4.78 -15.39 -31.52
N TYR A 895 -3.93 -14.59 -32.16
CA TYR A 895 -2.96 -13.73 -31.50
C TYR A 895 -3.64 -12.79 -30.50
N LEU A 896 -4.62 -11.99 -30.95
CA LEU A 896 -5.28 -11.02 -30.06
C LEU A 896 -6.13 -11.70 -28.97
N ALA A 897 -6.83 -12.80 -29.28
CA ALA A 897 -7.66 -13.50 -28.29
C ALA A 897 -6.85 -14.25 -27.22
N ASN A 898 -5.60 -14.64 -27.50
CA ASN A 898 -4.68 -15.27 -26.54
C ASN A 898 -3.58 -14.29 -26.07
N GLY A 899 -3.72 -12.99 -26.36
CA GLY A 899 -2.64 -11.99 -26.25
C GLY A 899 -1.99 -11.93 -24.87
N ARG A 900 -2.76 -12.14 -23.79
CA ARG A 900 -2.22 -12.19 -22.41
C ARG A 900 -1.21 -13.33 -22.21
N LYS A 901 -1.57 -14.54 -22.64
CA LYS A 901 -0.69 -15.71 -22.54
C LYS A 901 0.53 -15.54 -23.44
N ILE A 902 0.30 -15.12 -24.68
CA ILE A 902 1.36 -14.92 -25.68
C ILE A 902 2.38 -13.88 -25.22
N ALA A 903 1.94 -12.75 -24.63
CA ALA A 903 2.84 -11.74 -24.10
C ALA A 903 3.64 -12.26 -22.89
N PHE A 904 2.98 -12.92 -21.94
CA PHE A 904 3.62 -13.48 -20.75
C PHE A 904 4.67 -14.55 -21.10
N ASP A 905 4.30 -15.55 -21.91
CA ASP A 905 5.20 -16.61 -22.40
C ASP A 905 6.35 -16.08 -23.28
N ALA A 906 6.22 -14.87 -23.83
CA ALA A 906 7.28 -14.17 -24.55
C ALA A 906 8.17 -13.28 -23.66
N HIS A 907 7.95 -13.26 -22.34
CA HIS A 907 8.61 -12.38 -21.35
C HIS A 907 8.27 -10.87 -21.46
N TYR A 908 7.01 -10.56 -21.78
CA TYR A 908 6.47 -9.19 -21.80
C TYR A 908 5.28 -9.03 -20.84
N VAL A 909 4.97 -7.79 -20.47
CA VAL A 909 3.80 -7.47 -19.65
C VAL A 909 2.54 -7.57 -20.51
N PRO A 910 1.57 -8.43 -20.17
CA PRO A 910 0.32 -8.54 -20.92
C PRO A 910 -0.56 -7.29 -20.78
N ARG A 911 -1.39 -7.02 -21.79
CA ARG A 911 -2.46 -6.01 -21.68
C ARG A 911 -3.64 -6.54 -20.87
N ASN A 912 -4.46 -5.64 -20.31
CA ASN A 912 -5.64 -6.01 -19.53
C ASN A 912 -6.76 -6.58 -20.43
N ASP A 913 -7.78 -7.17 -19.80
CA ASP A 913 -8.88 -7.79 -20.54
C ASP A 913 -9.73 -6.77 -21.33
N ASP A 914 -9.72 -5.48 -20.94
CA ASP A 914 -10.35 -4.38 -21.70
C ASP A 914 -9.65 -4.16 -23.04
N THR A 915 -8.34 -3.88 -23.05
CA THR A 915 -7.56 -3.67 -24.28
C THR A 915 -7.57 -4.92 -25.16
N VAL A 916 -7.54 -6.12 -24.57
CA VAL A 916 -7.69 -7.39 -25.30
C VAL A 916 -9.09 -7.52 -25.91
N GLY A 917 -10.15 -7.20 -25.15
CA GLY A 917 -11.53 -7.20 -25.61
C GLY A 917 -11.78 -6.20 -26.74
N GLU A 918 -11.27 -4.97 -26.60
CA GLU A 918 -11.29 -3.94 -27.64
C GLU A 918 -10.55 -4.39 -28.89
N ASN A 919 -9.33 -4.91 -28.75
CA ASN A 919 -8.54 -5.45 -29.87
C ASN A 919 -9.30 -6.55 -30.63
N VAL A 920 -9.90 -7.50 -29.90
CA VAL A 920 -10.70 -8.60 -30.47
C VAL A 920 -11.98 -8.08 -31.13
N ALA A 921 -12.71 -7.15 -30.52
CA ALA A 921 -13.93 -6.56 -31.08
C ALA A 921 -13.64 -5.72 -32.34
N LYS A 922 -12.59 -4.90 -32.29
CA LYS A 922 -12.04 -4.13 -33.41
C LYS A 922 -11.69 -5.06 -34.58
N LEU A 923 -10.96 -6.14 -34.32
CA LEU A 923 -10.64 -7.14 -35.34
C LEU A 923 -11.88 -7.91 -35.85
N ALA A 924 -12.84 -8.25 -34.98
CA ALA A 924 -14.07 -8.92 -35.37
C ALA A 924 -14.89 -8.08 -36.36
N SER A 925 -14.98 -6.76 -36.14
CA SER A 925 -15.64 -5.84 -37.07
C SER A 925 -14.93 -5.78 -38.44
N LEU A 926 -13.59 -5.76 -38.45
CA LEU A 926 -12.78 -5.70 -39.66
C LEU A 926 -12.73 -7.02 -40.44
N THR A 927 -12.90 -8.15 -39.75
CA THR A 927 -12.89 -9.50 -40.34
C THR A 927 -14.29 -10.09 -40.51
N ALA A 928 -15.34 -9.29 -40.33
CA ALA A 928 -16.73 -9.70 -40.56
C ALA A 928 -16.92 -10.19 -42.02
N GLY A 929 -17.58 -11.33 -42.19
CA GLY A 929 -17.79 -11.99 -43.48
C GLY A 929 -16.59 -12.80 -44.02
N VAL A 930 -15.45 -12.81 -43.33
CA VAL A 930 -14.28 -13.62 -43.74
C VAL A 930 -14.48 -15.07 -43.30
N GLY A 931 -14.52 -15.98 -44.28
CA GLY A 931 -14.73 -17.41 -44.10
C GLY A 931 -13.55 -18.16 -43.46
N PRO A 932 -13.66 -19.49 -43.29
CA PRO A 932 -12.62 -20.33 -42.69
C PRO A 932 -11.36 -20.42 -43.57
N VAL A 933 -10.25 -20.83 -42.96
CA VAL A 933 -9.00 -21.12 -43.67
C VAL A 933 -9.22 -22.29 -44.64
N PRO A 934 -8.78 -22.19 -45.91
CA PRO A 934 -8.79 -23.30 -46.86
C PRO A 934 -8.02 -24.53 -46.36
N ALA A 935 -8.58 -25.71 -46.67
CA ALA A 935 -7.98 -27.02 -46.43
C ALA A 935 -6.70 -27.26 -47.26
#